data_AF-A0A8C8C112-F1
#
_entry.id   AF-A0A8C8C112-F1
#
_cell.length_a   1.000
_cell.length_b   1.000
_cell.length_c   1.000
_cell.angle_alpha   90.00
_cell.angle_beta   90.00
_cell.angle_gamma   90.00
#
_symmetry.space_group_name_H-M   'P 1'
#
loop_
_entity.id
_entity.type
_entity.pdbx_description
1 polymer ?
#
loop_
_entity_poly.entity_id
_entity_poly.type
_entity_poly.pdbx_seq_one_letter_code
_entity_poly.pdbx_strand_id
1 'polypeptide(L)'
;MGGGGQRRRWEYWWVALCFSLLLCFGEQVSAQIRYSIPEEVKEGSVVGNVAKDLGLDVSTLVERRFRIVSGSKDALFQVNQNNGFLYVHKNMDREELCGGNGACLMDLKIVVENPLEIHYIGVEITDVNDHSPSFAEKDVYLQIAENTLMGARFELQTARDLDIEINAVRVYRLSQNDHFDLEVKDNGEEDKLLFLVLSKPLDREQNRTHELLLTAVDGGHPPKSGLLNITVIVLDTNDNRPVFNQDIYSVSLKENSPIGTIVTTVNASDADAGLNGAIEYSLGRAVKRKVYDIFQLDSITGEIKVKGEVDFEENEVYRLNVQASDKGQPPLTVDCRVIIKVVDVNDNKPEIDVTSLSNTIAEDSKPGTVISLVSVTDKDSGINGNVISTITDNVPFELKPSFKDNVFSIVTKGRLDRELVSHYDITITATDCGQPPLYTFKTLSVQISDVNDNSPEFSQNPLELYLVENNAPGASIFSVSACDKDLNENAAISYHIVRGEGTQNDMASFLNINSDNGHISALKSFDFETLKAFQFQVVATDSGTPSLSSNVTVKVFILDQNDNAPVILYPVSANGSAEGVEEIPRNVNAGHLVTKVRAYDADIGYNGWLLFSLLEVTDHSLFALDRYTGQIRTLRSFTETDEAEHKLVILVKDNGNVSLSATATVIINVVEPKEAFAASDVKSSVKYEEENSVTFYLIITLGSVSVFFLISIIVLIVMQCSKPTDYSSKYLQDANYDGTLCHSIQYRSGDNRYMLVGPRMSIGSTIVPGSNGNTLVLPEQRSRASGEMRSETLRQDPRSRPQSLSHTQPRKLTPKVPNSDWRYSASLRAGMQSSVHMEESSVMQGAQGVLVQNWPTVSSAAGDAEGGEVSPPMGAGVDSNSWHFRYGAGGPGGPPQHLKPGEVPPEAFIIPGSPAIISIRQQGGEDDKSDFISFGKKEEAKKKKKKKKEKKDKKDKGKDDDE
;
A
#
# COMPACT_ATOMS: atom_id res chain seq x y z
N MET A 1 104.27 57.16 33.59
CA MET A 1 105.00 58.39 33.97
C MET A 1 104.23 59.05 35.11
N GLY A 2 104.82 59.69 36.12
CA GLY A 2 106.25 59.72 36.47
C GLY A 2 106.59 60.91 37.39
N GLY A 3 106.97 60.63 38.64
CA GLY A 3 107.80 61.46 39.54
C GLY A 3 107.51 62.97 39.76
N GLY A 4 107.19 63.34 41.01
CA GLY A 4 107.37 64.71 41.51
C GLY A 4 106.23 65.19 42.44
N GLY A 5 106.49 65.85 43.57
CA GLY A 5 107.78 66.17 44.19
C GLY A 5 107.65 67.28 45.24
N GLN A 6 108.00 66.97 46.49
CA GLN A 6 108.21 67.89 47.65
C GLN A 6 107.81 69.37 47.49
N ARG A 7 106.61 69.75 47.95
CA ARG A 7 106.24 71.16 48.22
C ARG A 7 105.54 71.41 49.57
N ARG A 8 105.59 70.45 50.50
CA ARG A 8 104.62 70.32 51.61
C ARG A 8 105.15 70.52 53.04
N ARG A 9 106.27 71.25 53.25
CA ARG A 9 106.86 71.48 54.59
C ARG A 9 107.14 72.93 55.00
N TRP A 10 106.94 73.94 54.13
CA TRP A 10 107.13 75.35 54.51
C TRP A 10 105.81 76.05 54.87
N GLU A 11 104.71 75.74 54.16
CA GLU A 11 103.37 76.30 54.40
C GLU A 11 102.84 75.99 55.82
N TYR A 12 103.13 74.80 56.34
CA TYR A 12 102.74 74.38 57.69
C TYR A 12 103.24 75.31 58.81
N TRP A 13 104.38 75.99 58.63
CA TRP A 13 104.93 76.86 59.67
C TRP A 13 104.25 78.23 59.71
N TRP A 14 103.79 78.73 58.55
CA TRP A 14 102.93 79.92 58.49
C TRP A 14 101.51 79.62 58.98
N VAL A 15 100.94 78.48 58.58
CA VAL A 15 99.61 78.06 59.07
C VAL A 15 99.59 77.88 60.60
N ALA A 16 100.64 77.29 61.18
CA ALA A 16 100.75 77.16 62.64
C ALA A 16 100.85 78.52 63.37
N LEU A 17 101.59 79.49 62.81
CA LEU A 17 101.69 80.83 63.39
C LEU A 17 100.34 81.58 63.33
N CYS A 18 99.63 81.48 62.20
CA CYS A 18 98.29 82.06 62.05
C CYS A 18 97.27 81.40 62.99
N PHE A 19 97.30 80.07 63.16
CA PHE A 19 96.45 79.38 64.15
C PHE A 19 96.75 79.83 65.59
N SER A 20 98.03 80.04 65.93
CA SER A 20 98.41 80.54 67.25
C SER A 20 97.90 81.96 67.51
N LEU A 21 97.86 82.82 66.49
CA LEU A 21 97.31 84.18 66.61
C LEU A 21 95.78 84.21 66.64
N LEU A 22 95.11 83.31 65.92
CA LEU A 22 93.65 83.12 65.98
C LEU A 22 93.17 82.61 67.36
N LEU A 23 93.97 81.80 68.05
CA LEU A 23 93.66 81.32 69.40
C LEU A 23 93.85 82.38 70.51
N CYS A 24 94.47 83.52 70.20
CA CYS A 24 94.65 84.63 71.16
C CYS A 24 93.50 85.66 71.13
N PHE A 25 92.56 85.55 70.21
CA PHE A 25 91.32 86.34 70.16
C PHE A 25 90.12 85.40 70.30
N GLY A 26 89.97 84.78 71.47
CA GLY A 26 88.78 84.02 71.82
C GLY A 26 87.59 84.96 71.98
N GLU A 27 86.70 85.00 70.98
CA GLU A 27 85.47 85.79 71.06
C GLU A 27 84.56 85.29 72.18
N GLN A 28 83.98 86.23 72.91
CA GLN A 28 83.11 85.97 74.05
C GLN A 28 81.72 85.54 73.54
N VAL A 29 81.53 84.23 73.35
CA VAL A 29 80.25 83.65 72.88
C VAL A 29 79.12 84.01 73.85
N SER A 30 78.26 84.95 73.43
CA SER A 30 77.07 85.36 74.16
C SER A 30 75.97 84.31 74.00
N ALA A 31 76.04 83.23 74.78
CA ALA A 31 75.02 82.20 74.82
C ALA A 31 73.68 82.78 75.30
N GLN A 32 72.66 82.76 74.43
CA GLN A 32 71.28 83.08 74.80
C GLN A 32 70.74 81.96 75.70
N ILE A 33 70.20 82.31 76.88
CA ILE A 33 69.62 81.32 77.79
C ILE A 33 68.35 80.74 77.14
N ARG A 34 68.22 79.41 77.22
CA ARG A 34 67.01 78.68 76.87
C ARG A 34 66.59 77.79 78.03
N TYR A 35 65.29 77.75 78.29
CA TYR A 35 64.66 76.73 79.12
C TYR A 35 63.66 75.95 78.27
N SER A 36 63.44 74.68 78.60
CA SER A 36 62.34 73.90 78.06
C SER A 36 61.36 73.53 79.18
N ILE A 37 60.07 73.49 78.86
CA ILE A 37 59.01 73.08 79.78
C ILE A 37 57.89 72.39 78.99
N PRO A 38 57.32 71.28 79.49
CA PRO A 38 56.13 70.71 78.87
C PRO A 38 54.92 71.63 78.97
N GLU A 39 53.97 71.40 78.09
CA GLU A 39 52.62 71.97 78.15
C GLU A 39 51.70 71.26 79.17
N GLU A 40 50.47 71.78 79.34
CA GLU A 40 49.51 71.33 80.37
C GLU A 40 50.09 71.26 81.80
N VAL A 41 51.15 72.05 82.03
CA VAL A 41 51.82 72.18 83.32
C VAL A 41 51.09 73.19 84.20
N LYS A 42 50.68 72.71 85.39
CA LYS A 42 49.94 73.47 86.40
C LYS A 42 50.55 74.84 86.69
N GLU A 43 49.67 75.85 86.81
CA GLU A 43 50.01 77.21 87.25
C GLU A 43 50.87 77.19 88.53
N GLY A 44 51.88 78.05 88.58
CA GLY A 44 52.85 78.12 89.68
C GLY A 44 53.99 77.10 89.60
N SER A 45 54.09 76.31 88.52
CA SER A 45 55.24 75.43 88.28
C SER A 45 56.49 76.20 87.86
N VAL A 46 57.68 75.70 88.26
CA VAL A 46 58.97 76.35 88.04
C VAL A 46 59.54 75.99 86.67
N VAL A 47 59.92 77.00 85.88
CA VAL A 47 60.63 76.85 84.60
C VAL A 47 62.15 76.80 84.79
N GLY A 48 62.70 77.69 85.63
CA GLY A 48 64.16 77.80 85.86
C GLY A 48 64.54 78.97 86.78
N ASN A 49 65.82 79.04 87.20
CA ASN A 49 66.32 80.17 88.01
C ASN A 49 67.10 81.16 87.14
N VAL A 50 66.34 82.09 86.56
CA VAL A 50 66.86 83.09 85.62
C VAL A 50 67.94 83.97 86.25
N ALA A 51 67.77 84.40 87.50
CA ALA A 51 68.75 85.28 88.13
C ALA A 51 70.12 84.61 88.28
N LYS A 52 70.14 83.37 88.77
CA LYS A 52 71.35 82.57 88.92
C LYS A 52 72.04 82.33 87.58
N ASP A 53 71.28 81.97 86.55
CA ASP A 53 71.84 81.59 85.25
C ASP A 53 72.28 82.83 84.43
N LEU A 54 71.73 84.02 84.73
CA LEU A 54 72.25 85.34 84.29
C LEU A 54 73.41 85.88 85.15
N GLY A 55 73.79 85.20 86.24
CA GLY A 55 74.84 85.65 87.16
C GLY A 55 74.46 86.85 88.05
N LEU A 56 73.17 87.14 88.21
CA LEU A 56 72.62 88.22 89.03
C LEU A 56 72.48 87.76 90.50
N ASP A 57 73.00 88.54 91.45
CA ASP A 57 72.81 88.25 92.87
C ASP A 57 71.36 88.52 93.30
N VAL A 58 70.75 87.50 93.93
CA VAL A 58 69.36 87.48 94.40
C VAL A 58 69.07 88.64 95.35
N SER A 59 70.06 89.08 96.14
CA SER A 59 69.90 90.24 97.05
C SER A 59 69.54 91.54 96.32
N THR A 60 69.96 91.69 95.06
CA THR A 60 69.83 92.94 94.29
C THR A 60 68.59 93.02 93.41
N LEU A 61 67.90 91.90 93.16
CA LEU A 61 66.83 91.80 92.15
C LEU A 61 65.63 92.72 92.41
N VAL A 62 65.27 92.91 93.68
CA VAL A 62 64.13 93.75 94.10
C VAL A 62 64.47 95.23 93.90
N GLU A 63 65.66 95.67 94.32
CA GLU A 63 66.13 97.06 94.13
C GLU A 63 66.31 97.39 92.64
N ARG A 64 66.79 96.41 91.85
CA ARG A 64 66.96 96.50 90.39
C ARG A 64 65.69 96.18 89.59
N ARG A 65 64.52 96.07 90.24
CA ARG A 65 63.17 95.94 89.64
C ARG A 65 63.03 94.85 88.57
N PHE A 66 63.66 93.70 88.81
CA PHE A 66 63.72 92.54 87.90
C PHE A 66 62.33 92.13 87.35
N ARG A 67 62.11 92.19 86.03
CA ARG A 67 60.77 91.94 85.44
C ARG A 67 60.80 91.49 83.99
N ILE A 68 59.81 90.67 83.59
CA ILE A 68 59.49 90.44 82.17
C ILE A 68 58.84 91.71 81.58
N VAL A 69 59.11 91.98 80.31
CA VAL A 69 58.44 92.99 79.49
C VAL A 69 57.84 92.30 78.26
N SER A 70 56.59 91.83 78.40
CA SER A 70 55.79 91.38 77.25
C SER A 70 55.14 92.57 76.52
N GLY A 71 54.85 92.39 75.23
CA GLY A 71 53.98 93.28 74.45
C GLY A 71 52.49 92.90 74.53
N SER A 72 52.18 91.67 74.92
CA SER A 72 50.81 91.18 75.17
C SER A 72 50.32 91.58 76.57
N LYS A 73 48.99 91.59 76.77
CA LYS A 73 48.40 91.65 78.12
C LYS A 73 48.41 90.29 78.81
N ASP A 74 48.26 89.22 78.04
CA ASP A 74 48.36 87.85 78.49
C ASP A 74 49.84 87.45 78.61
N ALA A 75 50.34 87.41 79.83
CA ALA A 75 51.70 86.96 80.15
C ALA A 75 51.65 85.51 80.62
N LEU A 76 52.09 84.58 79.76
CA LEU A 76 52.12 83.13 80.07
C LEU A 76 53.05 82.79 81.25
N PHE A 77 54.08 83.61 81.47
CA PHE A 77 55.10 83.40 82.50
C PHE A 77 55.26 84.61 83.43
N GLN A 78 55.63 84.34 84.69
CA GLN A 78 55.90 85.33 85.72
C GLN A 78 57.27 85.10 86.36
N VAL A 79 58.05 86.17 86.55
CA VAL A 79 59.31 86.14 87.30
C VAL A 79 59.09 86.60 88.74
N ASN A 80 59.60 85.85 89.71
CA ASN A 80 59.54 86.19 91.13
C ASN A 80 60.80 86.99 91.54
N GLN A 81 60.60 88.24 91.94
CA GLN A 81 61.65 89.19 92.30
C GLN A 81 62.45 88.80 93.56
N ASN A 82 61.89 87.96 94.44
CA ASN A 82 62.50 87.62 95.73
C ASN A 82 63.47 86.43 95.64
N ASN A 83 63.42 85.63 94.56
CA ASN A 83 64.21 84.39 94.43
C ASN A 83 64.77 84.14 93.01
N GLY A 84 64.42 84.97 92.03
CA GLY A 84 64.95 84.90 90.66
C GLY A 84 64.38 83.78 89.79
N PHE A 85 63.38 83.03 90.26
CA PHE A 85 62.76 81.95 89.51
C PHE A 85 61.68 82.46 88.54
N LEU A 86 61.62 81.80 87.38
CA LEU A 86 60.56 81.91 86.38
C LEU A 86 59.50 80.84 86.63
N TYR A 87 58.23 81.24 86.60
CA TYR A 87 57.06 80.41 86.88
C TYR A 87 56.03 80.50 85.73
N VAL A 88 55.25 79.43 85.55
CA VAL A 88 54.06 79.42 84.68
C VAL A 88 52.92 80.18 85.37
N HIS A 89 52.27 81.12 84.68
CA HIS A 89 51.19 81.97 85.21
C HIS A 89 49.81 81.67 84.59
N LYS A 90 49.76 81.12 83.37
CA LYS A 90 48.53 80.64 82.73
C LYS A 90 48.81 79.22 82.22
N ASN A 91 47.79 78.37 82.14
CA ASN A 91 47.93 77.10 81.43
C ASN A 91 48.39 77.35 79.98
N MET A 92 49.18 76.42 79.45
CA MET A 92 49.77 76.51 78.12
C MET A 92 49.34 75.26 77.34
N ASP A 93 48.65 75.52 76.23
CA ASP A 93 48.17 74.60 75.21
C ASP A 93 48.98 74.96 73.96
N ARG A 94 49.81 74.05 73.45
CA ARG A 94 50.76 74.32 72.37
C ARG A 94 50.05 74.37 71.02
N GLU A 95 48.93 73.67 70.88
CA GLU A 95 48.12 73.59 69.65
C GLU A 95 47.45 74.94 69.37
N GLU A 96 46.83 75.58 70.36
CA GLU A 96 46.28 76.94 70.31
C GLU A 96 47.38 77.99 70.11
N LEU A 97 48.53 77.83 70.79
CA LEU A 97 49.60 78.84 70.77
C LEU A 97 50.50 78.83 69.53
N CYS A 98 50.77 77.64 68.97
CA CYS A 98 51.83 77.44 67.97
C CYS A 98 51.38 76.73 66.68
N GLY A 99 50.17 76.17 66.62
CA GLY A 99 49.54 75.77 65.34
C GLY A 99 50.27 74.69 64.53
N GLY A 100 50.75 73.64 65.20
CA GLY A 100 51.23 72.39 64.57
C GLY A 100 52.66 72.41 64.00
N ASN A 101 53.11 73.46 63.32
CA ASN A 101 54.36 73.41 62.56
C ASN A 101 55.56 74.08 63.26
N GLY A 102 56.44 73.25 63.83
CA GLY A 102 57.79 73.64 64.29
C GLY A 102 57.95 73.81 65.81
N ALA A 103 59.15 74.21 66.23
CA ALA A 103 59.49 74.36 67.65
C ALA A 103 58.79 75.58 68.27
N CYS A 104 57.94 75.33 69.27
CA CYS A 104 57.12 76.34 69.94
C CYS A 104 57.95 77.18 70.94
N LEU A 105 58.66 78.19 70.44
CA LEU A 105 59.64 78.97 71.21
C LEU A 105 59.12 80.38 71.55
N MET A 106 58.96 80.64 72.84
CA MET A 106 58.48 81.90 73.42
C MET A 106 59.65 82.79 73.85
N ASP A 107 59.96 83.84 73.09
CA ASP A 107 61.03 84.81 73.40
C ASP A 107 60.60 85.80 74.51
N LEU A 108 61.04 85.54 75.75
CA LEU A 108 60.87 86.42 76.88
C LEU A 108 61.97 87.49 76.94
N LYS A 109 61.57 88.74 77.16
CA LYS A 109 62.47 89.88 77.36
C LYS A 109 62.44 90.26 78.83
N ILE A 110 63.55 90.07 79.53
CA ILE A 110 63.70 90.40 80.95
C ILE A 110 64.56 91.64 81.09
N VAL A 111 64.06 92.61 81.85
CA VAL A 111 64.70 93.90 82.06
C VAL A 111 65.13 94.03 83.52
N VAL A 112 66.35 94.50 83.69
CA VAL A 112 66.99 94.81 84.98
C VAL A 112 67.32 96.29 84.95
N GLU A 113 66.91 97.05 85.96
CA GLU A 113 67.09 98.50 86.01
C GLU A 113 68.29 98.86 86.93
N ASN A 114 68.98 99.96 86.64
CA ASN A 114 70.15 100.49 87.38
C ASN A 114 71.32 99.49 87.62
N PRO A 115 72.30 99.36 86.68
CA PRO A 115 72.25 99.82 85.28
C PRO A 115 71.16 99.10 84.48
N LEU A 116 70.77 99.68 83.35
CA LEU A 116 69.75 99.09 82.48
C LEU A 116 70.34 97.94 81.65
N GLU A 117 69.90 96.73 81.92
CA GLU A 117 70.23 95.52 81.17
C GLU A 117 68.95 94.91 80.57
N ILE A 118 69.08 94.30 79.38
CA ILE A 118 67.97 93.60 78.71
C ILE A 118 68.50 92.22 78.29
N HIS A 119 67.91 91.18 78.88
CA HIS A 119 68.26 89.78 78.64
C HIS A 119 67.14 89.08 77.88
N TYR A 120 67.51 88.31 76.85
CA TYR A 120 66.58 87.57 76.00
C TYR A 120 66.64 86.09 76.37
N ILE A 121 65.49 85.48 76.62
CA ILE A 121 65.38 84.08 77.06
C ILE A 121 64.32 83.38 76.22
N GLY A 122 64.71 82.34 75.49
CA GLY A 122 63.75 81.47 74.83
C GLY A 122 63.18 80.47 75.84
N VAL A 123 61.86 80.37 75.94
CA VAL A 123 61.20 79.23 76.59
C VAL A 123 60.60 78.35 75.52
N GLU A 124 61.12 77.15 75.38
CA GLU A 124 60.67 76.13 74.43
C GLU A 124 59.57 75.30 75.09
N ILE A 125 58.34 75.40 74.57
CA ILE A 125 57.22 74.58 75.02
C ILE A 125 57.34 73.23 74.32
N THR A 126 57.57 72.17 75.10
CA THR A 126 57.75 70.81 74.58
C THR A 126 56.43 70.06 74.57
N ASP A 127 56.14 69.46 73.42
CA ASP A 127 54.95 68.66 73.14
C ASP A 127 54.67 67.55 74.17
N VAL A 128 53.41 67.39 74.57
CA VAL A 128 52.92 66.31 75.43
C VAL A 128 51.78 65.58 74.74
N ASN A 129 51.84 64.25 74.67
CA ASN A 129 50.75 63.44 74.11
C ASN A 129 49.46 63.56 74.95
N ASP A 130 48.61 64.52 74.62
CA ASP A 130 47.31 64.76 75.25
C ASP A 130 46.14 64.55 74.26
N HIS A 131 46.32 64.89 72.99
CA HIS A 131 45.46 64.49 71.87
C HIS A 131 45.68 63.03 71.46
N SER A 132 45.03 62.55 70.40
CA SER A 132 45.10 61.15 69.96
C SER A 132 44.68 60.99 68.50
N PRO A 133 45.17 59.97 67.76
CA PRO A 133 44.89 59.84 66.34
C PRO A 133 43.38 59.74 66.07
N SER A 134 42.87 60.59 65.17
CA SER A 134 41.44 60.68 64.87
C SER A 134 41.18 60.68 63.37
N PHE A 135 40.25 59.85 62.91
CA PHE A 135 39.76 59.86 61.53
C PHE A 135 38.55 60.80 61.42
N ALA A 136 38.39 61.50 60.29
CA ALA A 136 37.26 62.40 60.07
C ALA A 136 35.93 61.65 59.90
N GLU A 137 35.99 60.42 59.40
CA GLU A 137 34.89 59.46 59.28
C GLU A 137 35.13 58.26 60.19
N LYS A 138 34.07 57.57 60.62
CA LYS A 138 34.16 56.37 61.49
C LYS A 138 33.98 55.06 60.74
N ASP A 139 33.23 55.10 59.66
CA ASP A 139 32.82 53.96 58.85
C ASP A 139 32.95 54.36 57.37
N VAL A 140 33.87 53.72 56.64
CA VAL A 140 34.11 53.96 55.20
C VAL A 140 33.59 52.78 54.39
N TYR A 141 32.78 53.06 53.37
CA TYR A 141 32.20 52.06 52.50
C TYR A 141 32.90 52.07 51.13
N LEU A 142 33.61 50.99 50.81
CA LEU A 142 34.25 50.80 49.50
C LEU A 142 33.41 49.85 48.66
N GLN A 143 33.21 50.18 47.38
CA GLN A 143 32.57 49.30 46.41
C GLN A 143 33.63 48.85 45.40
N ILE A 144 33.92 47.56 45.36
CA ILE A 144 35.04 46.99 44.57
C ILE A 144 34.50 45.84 43.74
N ALA A 145 34.63 45.90 42.41
CA ALA A 145 34.24 44.80 41.52
C ALA A 145 35.18 43.60 41.69
N GLU A 146 34.66 42.38 41.65
CA GLU A 146 35.50 41.19 41.91
C GLU A 146 36.58 40.93 40.87
N ASN A 147 36.32 41.32 39.62
CA ASN A 147 37.30 41.32 38.53
C ASN A 147 38.46 42.32 38.72
N THR A 148 38.51 43.06 39.83
CA THR A 148 39.61 43.98 40.15
C THR A 148 40.93 43.21 40.26
N LEU A 149 41.90 43.61 39.45
CA LEU A 149 43.23 42.98 39.43
C LEU A 149 43.98 43.21 40.75
N MET A 150 44.71 42.17 41.17
CA MET A 150 45.64 42.24 42.31
C MET A 150 46.65 43.40 42.12
N GLY A 151 46.95 44.11 43.20
CA GLY A 151 47.75 45.34 43.19
C GLY A 151 46.96 46.62 42.95
N ALA A 152 45.63 46.54 42.77
CA ALA A 152 44.75 47.71 42.81
C ALA A 152 44.85 48.42 44.16
N ARG A 153 44.84 49.75 44.14
CA ARG A 153 45.01 50.64 45.29
C ARG A 153 43.78 51.51 45.50
N PHE A 154 43.26 51.55 46.71
CA PHE A 154 42.15 52.40 47.13
C PHE A 154 42.65 53.38 48.19
N GLU A 155 42.56 54.67 47.90
CA GLU A 155 43.03 55.72 48.80
C GLU A 155 42.14 55.82 50.04
N LEU A 156 42.76 55.92 51.22
CA LEU A 156 42.08 56.08 52.50
C LEU A 156 42.51 57.40 53.15
N GLN A 157 41.56 58.05 53.84
CA GLN A 157 41.87 59.23 54.63
C GLN A 157 42.84 58.87 55.77
N THR A 158 43.79 59.77 56.04
CA THR A 158 44.69 59.68 57.19
C THR A 158 43.97 59.96 58.50
N ALA A 159 44.50 59.40 59.59
CA ALA A 159 44.19 59.92 60.91
C ALA A 159 44.98 61.21 61.13
N ARG A 160 44.32 62.20 61.73
CA ARG A 160 44.93 63.45 62.19
C ARG A 160 45.17 63.37 63.70
N ASP A 161 46.36 63.77 64.08
CA ASP A 161 46.71 64.18 65.45
C ASP A 161 47.04 65.66 65.45
N LEU A 162 47.05 66.27 66.64
CA LEU A 162 47.52 67.66 66.83
C LEU A 162 48.92 67.71 67.48
N ASP A 163 49.26 66.68 68.26
CA ASP A 163 50.61 66.33 68.71
C ASP A 163 51.66 66.30 67.57
N ILE A 164 52.92 66.62 67.88
CA ILE A 164 54.05 66.62 66.92
C ILE A 164 55.11 65.53 67.18
N GLU A 165 56.09 65.45 66.27
CA GLU A 165 57.28 64.59 66.32
C GLU A 165 57.02 63.10 66.63
N ILE A 166 57.16 62.72 67.90
CA ILE A 166 57.06 61.35 68.40
C ILE A 166 55.62 61.02 68.78
N ASN A 167 54.84 62.03 69.19
CA ASN A 167 53.48 61.90 69.68
C ASN A 167 52.46 61.99 68.53
N ALA A 168 52.85 62.47 67.35
CA ALA A 168 52.07 62.40 66.11
C ALA A 168 51.82 60.95 65.63
N VAL A 169 50.86 60.77 64.70
CA VAL A 169 50.50 59.45 64.13
C VAL A 169 51.70 58.74 63.49
N ARG A 170 52.12 57.63 64.11
CA ARG A 170 53.38 56.94 63.79
C ARG A 170 53.18 55.66 62.99
N VAL A 171 52.19 54.84 63.36
CA VAL A 171 51.97 53.51 62.77
C VAL A 171 50.50 53.29 62.47
N TYR A 172 50.18 52.89 61.25
CA TYR A 172 48.87 52.36 60.89
C TYR A 172 48.90 50.83 60.85
N ARG A 173 47.81 50.19 61.28
CA ARG A 173 47.65 48.73 61.30
C ARG A 173 46.26 48.36 60.79
N LEU A 174 46.20 47.47 59.81
CA LEU A 174 44.95 46.86 59.35
C LEU A 174 44.67 45.57 60.13
N SER A 175 43.40 45.23 60.31
CA SER A 175 42.95 43.94 60.83
C SER A 175 43.46 42.79 59.97
N GLN A 176 43.86 41.69 60.62
CA GLN A 176 44.24 40.45 59.93
C GLN A 176 43.08 39.97 59.04
N ASN A 177 43.36 39.85 57.75
CA ASN A 177 42.42 39.40 56.72
C ASN A 177 43.23 38.75 55.57
N ASP A 178 42.53 38.17 54.59
CA ASP A 178 43.16 37.38 53.53
C ASP A 178 43.28 38.07 52.16
N HIS A 179 42.68 39.24 51.94
CA HIS A 179 42.56 39.85 50.60
C HIS A 179 43.13 41.27 50.48
N PHE A 180 43.32 41.98 51.59
CA PHE A 180 43.71 43.39 51.61
C PHE A 180 44.93 43.62 52.52
N ASP A 181 45.96 44.22 51.95
CA ASP A 181 47.12 44.76 52.66
C ASP A 181 47.04 46.30 52.76
N LEU A 182 47.87 46.90 53.61
CA LEU A 182 47.94 48.36 53.78
C LEU A 182 49.31 48.88 53.33
N GLU A 183 49.33 49.73 52.30
CA GLU A 183 50.52 50.44 51.83
C GLU A 183 50.46 51.89 52.30
N VAL A 184 51.40 52.28 53.16
CA VAL A 184 51.61 53.68 53.56
C VAL A 184 52.74 54.26 52.74
N LYS A 185 52.50 55.38 52.07
CA LYS A 185 53.53 56.15 51.35
C LYS A 185 53.82 57.45 52.08
N ASP A 186 55.11 57.78 52.12
CA ASP A 186 55.61 59.06 52.59
C ASP A 186 56.10 59.83 51.35
N ASN A 187 55.55 61.02 51.12
CA ASN A 187 55.87 61.84 49.94
C ASN A 187 57.00 62.85 50.21
N GLY A 188 57.51 62.96 51.44
CA GLY A 188 58.58 63.90 51.80
C GLY A 188 58.13 65.36 52.01
N GLU A 189 56.86 65.66 51.75
CA GLU A 189 56.11 66.79 52.33
C GLU A 189 55.05 66.20 53.26
N GLU A 190 54.55 66.98 54.24
CA GLU A 190 54.11 66.49 55.56
C GLU A 190 52.88 65.53 55.59
N ASP A 191 52.18 65.36 54.47
CA ASP A 191 51.06 64.41 54.31
C ASP A 191 51.53 62.99 53.90
N LYS A 192 51.39 62.04 54.83
CA LYS A 192 51.44 60.59 54.52
C LYS A 192 50.21 60.19 53.71
N LEU A 193 50.34 59.30 52.72
CA LEU A 193 49.20 58.74 51.98
C LEU A 193 48.97 57.28 52.37
N LEU A 194 47.70 56.90 52.56
CA LEU A 194 47.29 55.52 52.82
C LEU A 194 46.58 54.90 51.61
N PHE A 195 46.99 53.69 51.26
CA PHE A 195 46.32 52.88 50.25
C PHE A 195 45.98 51.50 50.83
N LEU A 196 44.70 51.12 50.76
CA LEU A 196 44.28 49.73 50.86
C LEU A 196 44.64 49.04 49.54
N VAL A 197 45.37 47.93 49.59
CA VAL A 197 45.89 47.24 48.40
C VAL A 197 45.29 45.85 48.32
N LEU A 198 44.65 45.53 47.18
CA LEU A 198 44.08 44.20 46.95
C LEU A 198 45.21 43.18 46.66
N SER A 199 45.46 42.25 47.57
CA SER A 199 46.57 41.28 47.46
C SER A 199 46.17 39.87 47.03
N LYS A 200 44.87 39.54 47.08
CA LYS A 200 44.25 38.36 46.43
C LYS A 200 43.00 38.80 45.66
N PRO A 201 42.56 38.06 44.62
CA PRO A 201 41.27 38.34 43.98
C PRO A 201 40.12 38.30 44.99
N LEU A 202 39.02 38.96 44.65
CA LEU A 202 37.74 38.80 45.35
C LEU A 202 36.89 37.77 44.59
N ASP A 203 35.91 37.22 45.29
CA ASP A 203 34.95 36.23 44.81
C ASP A 203 33.67 36.50 45.61
N ARG A 204 32.64 37.05 44.97
CA ARG A 204 31.42 37.54 45.62
C ARG A 204 30.45 36.40 45.93
N GLU A 205 30.50 35.32 45.15
CA GLU A 205 29.78 34.06 45.34
C GLU A 205 30.24 33.39 46.64
N GLN A 206 31.56 33.43 46.90
CA GLN A 206 32.16 32.99 48.14
C GLN A 206 31.92 33.99 49.29
N ASN A 207 32.16 35.29 49.08
CA ASN A 207 31.91 36.31 50.10
C ASN A 207 31.58 37.71 49.56
N ARG A 208 30.38 38.19 49.89
CA ARG A 208 29.81 39.45 49.38
C ARG A 208 30.34 40.72 50.06
N THR A 209 30.89 40.59 51.26
CA THR A 209 31.25 41.73 52.12
C THR A 209 32.45 41.41 52.99
N HIS A 210 33.45 42.29 53.03
CA HIS A 210 34.59 42.19 53.95
C HIS A 210 34.56 43.36 54.94
N GLU A 211 34.54 43.06 56.23
CA GLU A 211 34.67 44.04 57.30
C GLU A 211 36.12 44.07 57.78
N LEU A 212 36.73 45.25 57.73
CA LEU A 212 38.11 45.51 58.13
C LEU A 212 38.16 46.63 59.17
N LEU A 213 39.14 46.57 60.08
CA LEU A 213 39.40 47.60 61.08
C LEU A 213 40.78 48.19 60.85
N LEU A 214 40.84 49.48 60.51
CA LEU A 214 42.07 50.25 60.45
C LEU A 214 42.30 50.92 61.82
N THR A 215 43.48 50.70 62.38
CA THR A 215 43.94 51.33 63.63
C THR A 215 45.09 52.28 63.32
N ALA A 216 44.93 53.56 63.63
CA ALA A 216 46.03 54.52 63.69
C ALA A 216 46.60 54.53 65.11
N VAL A 217 47.92 54.54 65.26
CA VAL A 217 48.62 54.57 66.57
C VAL A 217 49.69 55.64 66.53
N ASP A 218 49.76 56.45 67.57
CA ASP A 218 50.84 57.42 67.78
C ASP A 218 52.18 56.72 68.13
N GLY A 219 53.22 57.51 68.44
CA GLY A 219 54.46 57.01 69.03
C GLY A 219 54.62 57.30 70.52
N GLY A 220 53.57 57.83 71.18
CA GLY A 220 53.58 58.34 72.54
C GLY A 220 53.70 57.27 73.63
N HIS A 221 53.89 57.70 74.87
CA HIS A 221 54.09 56.82 76.04
C HIS A 221 53.26 57.32 77.24
N PRO A 222 52.06 56.74 77.52
CA PRO A 222 51.46 55.59 76.83
C PRO A 222 50.95 55.94 75.43
N PRO A 223 50.95 54.99 74.47
CA PRO A 223 50.43 55.25 73.14
C PRO A 223 48.91 55.19 73.10
N LYS A 224 48.28 56.08 72.31
CA LYS A 224 46.84 56.11 72.03
C LYS A 224 46.57 55.69 70.59
N SER A 225 45.30 55.47 70.26
CA SER A 225 44.93 54.97 68.93
C SER A 225 43.54 55.39 68.46
N GLY A 226 43.46 55.75 67.19
CA GLY A 226 42.23 55.97 66.44
C GLY A 226 41.76 54.72 65.71
N LEU A 227 40.45 54.58 65.53
CA LEU A 227 39.83 53.45 64.83
C LEU A 227 38.97 53.95 63.66
N LEU A 228 39.04 53.24 62.54
CA LEU A 228 38.19 53.40 61.36
C LEU A 228 37.70 52.02 60.91
N ASN A 229 36.39 51.84 60.83
CA ASN A 229 35.79 50.66 60.20
C ASN A 229 35.81 50.85 58.68
N ILE A 230 36.16 49.80 57.93
CA ILE A 230 36.13 49.79 56.47
C ILE A 230 35.28 48.59 56.03
N THR A 231 34.13 48.86 55.43
CA THR A 231 33.26 47.84 54.85
C THR A 231 33.45 47.82 53.34
N VAL A 232 34.08 46.77 52.83
CA VAL A 232 34.15 46.50 51.40
C VAL A 232 32.90 45.72 51.00
N ILE A 233 32.13 46.28 50.06
CA ILE A 233 31.03 45.61 49.36
C ILE A 233 31.57 45.15 48.01
N VAL A 234 31.51 43.85 47.74
CA VAL A 234 31.97 43.29 46.47
C VAL A 234 30.88 43.48 45.41
N LEU A 235 31.23 44.13 44.30
CA LEU A 235 30.31 44.36 43.17
C LEU A 235 30.39 43.21 42.17
N ASP A 236 29.19 42.74 41.81
CA ASP A 236 28.91 41.64 40.89
C ASP A 236 29.40 41.91 39.46
N THR A 237 30.18 40.97 38.92
CA THR A 237 30.64 40.93 37.53
C THR A 237 30.10 39.67 36.86
N ASN A 238 29.73 39.75 35.58
CA ASN A 238 29.27 38.59 34.81
C ASN A 238 30.45 37.66 34.42
N ASP A 239 30.92 36.85 35.37
CA ASP A 239 32.07 35.94 35.18
C ASP A 239 31.70 34.45 35.32
N ASN A 240 30.60 34.14 36.02
CA ASN A 240 29.92 32.87 35.84
C ASN A 240 29.09 32.89 34.55
N ARG A 241 28.77 31.69 34.07
CA ARG A 241 27.90 31.50 32.90
C ARG A 241 26.80 30.52 33.27
N PRO A 242 25.65 30.52 32.58
CA PRO A 242 24.58 29.60 32.92
C PRO A 242 25.03 28.15 32.77
N VAL A 243 24.55 27.27 33.65
CA VAL A 243 24.84 25.83 33.62
C VAL A 243 23.53 25.05 33.60
N PHE A 244 23.31 24.24 32.56
CA PHE A 244 22.16 23.34 32.49
C PHE A 244 22.31 22.16 33.46
N ASN A 245 21.19 21.70 34.03
CA ASN A 245 21.15 20.50 34.87
C ASN A 245 21.52 19.20 34.12
N GLN A 246 21.45 19.19 32.79
CA GLN A 246 21.76 18.04 31.92
C GLN A 246 22.28 18.52 30.55
N ASP A 247 23.34 17.90 30.04
CA ASP A 247 23.87 18.15 28.68
C ASP A 247 22.91 17.66 27.58
N ILE A 248 22.15 16.60 27.88
CA ILE A 248 21.24 15.92 26.95
C ILE A 248 19.95 15.54 27.68
N TYR A 249 18.87 16.24 27.36
CA TYR A 249 17.51 15.82 27.70
C TYR A 249 17.01 14.86 26.61
N SER A 250 16.40 13.73 26.98
CA SER A 250 15.71 12.87 26.00
C SER A 250 14.32 12.51 26.48
N VAL A 251 13.34 12.70 25.59
CA VAL A 251 11.92 12.58 25.91
C VAL A 251 11.18 11.92 24.74
N SER A 252 10.12 11.18 25.06
CA SER A 252 9.20 10.58 24.10
C SER A 252 7.93 11.42 24.00
N LEU A 253 7.62 11.91 22.81
CA LEU A 253 6.40 12.66 22.49
C LEU A 253 5.56 11.80 21.53
N LYS A 254 4.26 11.62 21.78
CA LYS A 254 3.39 11.00 20.77
C LYS A 254 3.23 11.94 19.59
N GLU A 255 3.16 11.41 18.38
CA GLU A 255 2.62 12.19 17.27
C GLU A 255 1.15 12.54 17.48
N ASN A 256 0.60 13.40 16.64
CA ASN A 256 -0.76 13.94 16.79
C ASN A 256 -1.03 14.58 18.18
N SER A 257 0.02 14.91 18.95
CA SER A 257 -0.09 15.59 20.23
C SER A 257 -0.67 17.00 20.03
N PRO A 258 -1.70 17.41 20.81
CA PRO A 258 -2.38 18.67 20.58
C PRO A 258 -1.48 19.88 20.82
N ILE A 259 -1.68 20.92 20.02
CA ILE A 259 -0.97 22.21 20.13
C ILE A 259 -1.12 22.76 21.56
N GLY A 260 0.00 23.20 22.14
CA GLY A 260 0.12 23.62 23.53
C GLY A 260 0.64 22.53 24.49
N THR A 261 0.74 21.26 24.06
CA THR A 261 1.32 20.17 24.87
C THR A 261 2.76 20.51 25.28
N ILE A 262 3.06 20.47 26.59
CA ILE A 262 4.42 20.62 27.10
C ILE A 262 5.19 19.32 26.82
N VAL A 263 6.32 19.45 26.12
CA VAL A 263 7.18 18.33 25.72
C VAL A 263 8.22 18.06 26.79
N THR A 264 8.92 19.10 27.25
CA THR A 264 9.88 19.06 28.36
C THR A 264 10.18 20.48 28.82
N THR A 265 10.70 20.64 30.03
CA THR A 265 11.23 21.92 30.54
C THR A 265 12.73 21.78 30.68
N VAL A 266 13.51 22.63 30.01
CA VAL A 266 14.95 22.74 30.28
C VAL A 266 15.16 23.70 31.45
N ASN A 267 16.17 23.44 32.27
CA ASN A 267 16.50 24.31 33.39
C ASN A 267 18.02 24.49 33.50
N ALA A 268 18.44 25.74 33.57
CA ALA A 268 19.80 26.18 33.85
C ALA A 268 19.82 27.08 35.08
N SER A 269 20.94 27.08 35.80
CA SER A 269 21.21 27.95 36.93
C SER A 269 22.46 28.78 36.66
N ASP A 270 22.44 30.03 37.14
CA ASP A 270 23.60 30.90 37.21
C ASP A 270 23.89 31.24 38.69
N ALA A 271 25.10 31.68 38.99
CA ALA A 271 25.55 32.06 40.33
C ALA A 271 25.51 33.58 40.56
N ASP A 272 25.60 34.38 39.49
CA ASP A 272 25.71 35.83 39.55
C ASP A 272 24.38 36.49 39.98
N ALA A 273 24.37 37.80 40.26
CA ALA A 273 23.22 38.51 40.79
C ALA A 273 22.53 39.43 39.76
N GLY A 274 21.28 39.78 40.08
CA GLY A 274 20.53 40.79 39.35
C GLY A 274 20.27 40.40 37.90
N LEU A 275 20.96 41.07 36.96
CA LEU A 275 20.86 40.80 35.52
C LEU A 275 21.89 39.78 35.04
N ASN A 276 23.03 39.66 35.71
CA ASN A 276 24.06 38.68 35.38
C ASN A 276 23.53 37.27 35.69
N GLY A 277 22.85 37.09 36.83
CA GLY A 277 22.12 35.84 37.12
C GLY A 277 20.81 35.62 36.33
N ALA A 278 20.39 36.53 35.43
CA ALA A 278 19.05 36.51 34.83
C ALA A 278 19.00 35.79 33.48
N ILE A 279 18.81 34.48 33.51
CA ILE A 279 18.80 33.61 32.32
C ILE A 279 17.63 33.92 31.35
N GLU A 280 17.93 33.86 30.05
CA GLU A 280 16.97 33.77 28.96
C GLU A 280 17.31 32.60 28.02
N TYR A 281 16.28 31.80 27.68
CA TYR A 281 16.40 30.61 26.85
C TYR A 281 16.07 30.90 25.39
N SER A 282 16.84 30.35 24.46
CA SER A 282 16.62 30.51 23.01
C SER A 282 16.94 29.22 22.23
N LEU A 283 16.37 29.07 21.04
CA LEU A 283 16.71 27.97 20.13
C LEU A 283 17.98 28.31 19.35
N GLY A 284 18.91 27.36 19.28
CA GLY A 284 20.20 27.55 18.65
C GLY A 284 20.09 27.90 17.15
N ARG A 285 20.97 28.79 16.68
CA ARG A 285 20.93 29.35 15.31
C ARG A 285 21.05 28.31 14.17
N ALA A 286 21.53 27.11 14.47
CA ALA A 286 21.69 26.00 13.52
C ALA A 286 20.44 25.09 13.39
N VAL A 287 19.36 25.36 14.13
CA VAL A 287 18.12 24.57 14.11
C VAL A 287 17.37 24.74 12.78
N LYS A 288 16.91 23.62 12.17
CA LYS A 288 16.15 23.61 10.90
C LYS A 288 14.87 24.45 11.02
N ARG A 289 14.49 25.19 9.96
CA ARG A 289 13.32 26.09 9.98
C ARG A 289 12.01 25.41 10.45
N LYS A 290 11.68 24.21 9.92
CA LYS A 290 10.52 23.41 10.34
C LYS A 290 10.37 23.23 11.86
N VAL A 291 11.48 23.19 12.59
CA VAL A 291 11.46 23.02 14.05
C VAL A 291 10.87 24.25 14.76
N TYR A 292 11.06 25.46 14.22
CA TYR A 292 10.43 26.69 14.73
C TYR A 292 8.94 26.76 14.38
N ASP A 293 8.48 25.97 13.41
CA ASP A 293 7.08 25.87 13.03
C ASP A 293 6.36 24.86 13.95
N ILE A 294 7.01 23.73 14.24
CA ILE A 294 6.50 22.61 15.05
C ILE A 294 6.64 22.82 16.57
N PHE A 295 7.74 23.41 17.05
CA PHE A 295 8.01 23.60 18.49
C PHE A 295 8.19 25.08 18.85
N GLN A 296 7.76 25.43 20.06
CA GLN A 296 7.97 26.73 20.68
C GLN A 296 8.71 26.57 22.01
N LEU A 297 9.75 27.35 22.21
CA LEU A 297 10.43 27.50 23.51
C LEU A 297 9.96 28.81 24.16
N ASP A 298 9.61 28.74 25.43
CA ASP A 298 9.40 29.91 26.29
C ASP A 298 10.76 30.42 26.79
N SER A 299 11.08 31.69 26.51
CA SER A 299 12.40 32.25 26.81
C SER A 299 12.62 32.56 28.30
N ILE A 300 11.57 32.54 29.13
CA ILE A 300 11.65 32.79 30.57
C ILE A 300 11.54 31.48 31.36
N THR A 301 10.59 30.61 31.00
CA THR A 301 10.31 29.38 31.78
C THR A 301 11.12 28.16 31.35
N GLY A 302 11.74 28.19 30.17
CA GLY A 302 12.44 27.03 29.60
C GLY A 302 11.50 25.90 29.13
N GLU A 303 10.19 26.12 29.13
CA GLU A 303 9.20 25.15 28.66
C GLU A 303 9.21 25.05 27.13
N ILE A 304 9.40 23.83 26.62
CA ILE A 304 9.27 23.49 25.20
C ILE A 304 7.87 22.92 24.97
N LYS A 305 7.10 23.55 24.08
CA LYS A 305 5.70 23.22 23.77
C LYS A 305 5.53 22.87 22.29
N VAL A 306 4.57 21.99 22.00
CA VAL A 306 4.08 21.72 20.65
C VAL A 306 3.34 22.96 20.14
N LYS A 307 3.67 23.41 18.93
CA LYS A 307 3.13 24.60 18.27
C LYS A 307 2.46 24.27 16.93
N GLY A 308 3.03 23.32 16.18
CA GLY A 308 2.49 22.78 14.94
C GLY A 308 2.21 21.29 15.04
N GLU A 309 1.85 20.67 13.93
CA GLU A 309 1.62 19.22 13.84
C GLU A 309 2.94 18.43 14.01
N VAL A 310 2.85 17.27 14.64
CA VAL A 310 3.96 16.33 14.87
C VAL A 310 3.56 15.01 14.22
N ASP A 311 4.42 14.50 13.35
CA ASP A 311 4.19 13.45 12.35
C ASP A 311 5.44 12.54 12.38
N PHE A 312 5.24 11.24 12.62
CA PHE A 312 6.30 10.24 12.76
C PHE A 312 6.93 9.89 11.42
N GLU A 313 6.10 9.69 10.39
CA GLU A 313 6.50 9.36 9.01
C GLU A 313 7.40 10.43 8.38
N GLU A 314 7.25 11.71 8.75
CA GLU A 314 8.13 12.78 8.31
C GLU A 314 9.44 12.84 9.13
N ASN A 315 9.38 12.76 10.47
CA ASN A 315 10.59 12.83 11.32
C ASN A 315 10.47 12.11 12.68
N GLU A 316 10.82 10.82 12.72
CA GLU A 316 10.98 10.01 13.96
C GLU A 316 11.67 10.71 15.15
N VAL A 317 12.68 11.58 14.90
CA VAL A 317 13.54 12.16 15.95
C VAL A 317 13.95 13.60 15.65
N TYR A 318 13.43 14.54 16.44
CA TYR A 318 13.89 15.92 16.48
C TYR A 318 15.07 16.08 17.44
N ARG A 319 16.07 16.86 17.02
CA ARG A 319 17.25 17.23 17.81
C ARG A 319 17.31 18.75 17.89
N LEU A 320 16.98 19.28 19.05
CA LEU A 320 17.05 20.71 19.36
C LEU A 320 18.38 21.01 20.03
N ASN A 321 19.02 22.11 19.66
CA ASN A 321 20.01 22.76 20.51
C ASN A 321 19.30 23.92 21.19
N VAL A 322 19.38 24.00 22.51
CA VAL A 322 18.79 25.08 23.32
C VAL A 322 19.93 25.83 24.00
N GLN A 323 20.01 27.13 23.74
CA GLN A 323 21.01 28.04 24.27
C GLN A 323 20.40 28.78 25.47
N ALA A 324 21.05 28.69 26.63
CA ALA A 324 20.81 29.60 27.74
C ALA A 324 21.83 30.75 27.65
N SER A 325 21.35 31.98 27.79
CA SER A 325 22.15 33.20 27.89
C SER A 325 21.83 33.86 29.21
N ASP A 326 22.81 34.46 29.88
CA ASP A 326 22.52 35.49 30.88
C ASP A 326 22.06 36.82 30.23
N LYS A 327 21.89 37.86 31.05
CA LYS A 327 21.64 39.25 30.62
C LYS A 327 22.75 40.21 31.04
N GLY A 328 23.95 39.69 31.26
CA GLY A 328 25.15 40.47 31.50
C GLY A 328 25.66 41.21 30.28
N GLN A 329 26.75 41.96 30.47
CA GLN A 329 27.38 42.74 29.41
C GLN A 329 28.91 42.64 29.50
N PRO A 330 29.58 41.86 28.63
CA PRO A 330 29.01 41.01 27.58
C PRO A 330 28.28 39.78 28.18
N PRO A 331 27.24 39.26 27.51
CA PRO A 331 26.54 38.07 28.01
C PRO A 331 27.31 36.78 27.71
N LEU A 332 27.26 35.84 28.63
CA LEU A 332 27.82 34.49 28.51
C LEU A 332 26.69 33.48 28.24
N THR A 333 27.02 32.42 27.50
CA THR A 333 26.02 31.47 26.98
C THR A 333 26.51 30.03 27.02
N VAL A 334 25.58 29.09 27.19
CA VAL A 334 25.81 27.65 27.12
C VAL A 334 24.74 26.98 26.25
N ASP A 335 25.09 25.89 25.56
CA ASP A 335 24.17 25.04 24.79
C ASP A 335 23.92 23.70 25.51
N CYS A 336 22.67 23.24 25.56
CA CYS A 336 22.33 21.83 25.78
C CYS A 336 21.58 21.24 24.58
N ARG A 337 21.42 19.91 24.56
CA ARG A 337 20.68 19.20 23.50
C ARG A 337 19.40 18.59 24.05
N VAL A 338 18.31 18.73 23.30
CA VAL A 338 17.03 18.05 23.57
C VAL A 338 16.74 17.09 22.42
N ILE A 339 16.62 15.80 22.74
CA ILE A 339 16.32 14.73 21.77
C ILE A 339 14.88 14.26 22.01
N ILE A 340 13.97 14.81 21.22
CA ILE A 340 12.56 14.43 21.20
C ILE A 340 12.45 13.25 20.23
N LYS A 341 12.07 12.09 20.75
CA LYS A 341 11.68 10.92 19.96
C LYS A 341 10.19 10.97 19.77
N VAL A 342 9.73 10.97 18.52
CA VAL A 342 8.33 10.78 18.21
C VAL A 342 7.96 9.32 18.50
N VAL A 343 6.74 9.10 18.98
CA VAL A 343 6.17 7.77 19.20
C VAL A 343 4.95 7.63 18.29
N ASP A 344 5.13 6.73 17.33
CA ASP A 344 4.16 6.12 16.43
C ASP A 344 2.79 5.85 17.11
N VAL A 345 1.71 6.31 16.47
CA VAL A 345 0.30 6.13 16.84
C VAL A 345 -0.50 5.79 15.59
N ASN A 346 -1.05 4.56 15.54
CA ASN A 346 -1.74 3.99 14.38
C ASN A 346 -2.81 4.93 13.75
N ASP A 347 -2.43 5.68 12.71
CA ASP A 347 -3.28 6.69 12.06
C ASP A 347 -3.32 6.56 10.53
N ASN A 348 -2.28 5.99 9.90
CA ASN A 348 -2.41 5.46 8.56
C ASN A 348 -3.16 4.12 8.61
N LYS A 349 -3.65 3.72 7.45
CA LYS A 349 -4.37 2.46 7.25
C LYS A 349 -3.70 1.71 6.10
N PRO A 350 -3.81 0.38 6.02
CA PRO A 350 -3.18 -0.38 4.96
C PRO A 350 -3.63 0.08 3.57
N GLU A 351 -2.68 0.32 2.68
CA GLU A 351 -2.93 0.58 1.25
C GLU A 351 -2.74 -0.73 0.45
N ILE A 352 -3.63 -0.99 -0.51
CA ILE A 352 -3.66 -2.22 -1.32
C ILE A 352 -3.41 -1.88 -2.79
N ASP A 353 -2.16 -2.07 -3.21
CA ASP A 353 -1.69 -1.87 -4.58
C ASP A 353 -1.79 -3.13 -5.42
N VAL A 354 -2.35 -3.00 -6.62
CA VAL A 354 -2.61 -4.11 -7.54
C VAL A 354 -1.69 -3.95 -8.75
N THR A 355 -0.52 -4.58 -8.70
CA THR A 355 0.57 -4.37 -9.68
C THR A 355 0.32 -5.05 -11.03
N SER A 356 -0.47 -6.12 -11.04
CA SER A 356 -0.96 -6.78 -12.26
C SER A 356 -2.31 -7.45 -11.97
N LEU A 357 -3.19 -7.50 -12.98
CA LEU A 357 -4.48 -8.19 -12.91
C LEU A 357 -4.79 -8.79 -14.28
N SER A 358 -4.92 -10.12 -14.37
CA SER A 358 -5.60 -10.76 -15.49
C SER A 358 -7.11 -10.67 -15.26
N ASN A 359 -7.78 -9.74 -15.95
CA ASN A 359 -9.24 -9.57 -15.87
C ASN A 359 -10.01 -10.83 -16.33
N THR A 360 -9.36 -11.69 -17.12
CA THR A 360 -9.91 -12.92 -17.71
C THR A 360 -9.03 -14.13 -17.37
N ILE A 361 -9.65 -15.27 -17.06
CA ILE A 361 -8.97 -16.55 -16.78
C ILE A 361 -9.69 -17.69 -17.50
N ALA A 362 -8.97 -18.53 -18.24
CA ALA A 362 -9.54 -19.74 -18.85
C ALA A 362 -9.92 -20.77 -17.78
N GLU A 363 -11.08 -21.40 -17.89
CA GLU A 363 -11.57 -22.33 -16.86
C GLU A 363 -10.76 -23.63 -16.70
N ASP A 364 -10.11 -24.07 -17.78
CA ASP A 364 -9.14 -25.18 -17.78
C ASP A 364 -7.89 -24.88 -16.91
N SER A 365 -7.76 -23.65 -16.40
CA SER A 365 -6.68 -23.19 -15.51
C SER A 365 -6.49 -24.13 -14.34
N LYS A 366 -5.30 -24.74 -14.31
CA LYS A 366 -4.85 -25.63 -13.24
C LYS A 366 -4.84 -24.90 -11.90
N PRO A 367 -5.15 -25.58 -10.77
CA PRO A 367 -4.95 -25.03 -9.44
C PRO A 367 -3.50 -24.54 -9.26
N GLY A 368 -3.34 -23.31 -8.80
CA GLY A 368 -2.05 -22.62 -8.66
C GLY A 368 -1.72 -21.62 -9.77
N THR A 369 -2.56 -21.45 -10.80
CA THR A 369 -2.43 -20.35 -11.78
C THR A 369 -2.51 -19.00 -11.08
N VAL A 370 -1.56 -18.10 -11.37
CA VAL A 370 -1.49 -16.74 -10.79
C VAL A 370 -2.36 -15.77 -11.60
N ILE A 371 -3.19 -15.01 -10.89
CA ILE A 371 -4.19 -14.09 -11.44
C ILE A 371 -3.73 -12.63 -11.30
N SER A 372 -3.17 -12.30 -10.14
CA SER A 372 -2.83 -10.94 -9.77
C SER A 372 -1.71 -10.95 -8.74
N LEU A 373 -0.84 -9.96 -8.81
CA LEU A 373 0.19 -9.68 -7.81
C LEU A 373 -0.22 -8.41 -7.05
N VAL A 374 -0.49 -8.58 -5.75
CA VAL A 374 -0.96 -7.53 -4.85
C VAL A 374 0.13 -7.24 -3.83
N SER A 375 0.48 -5.97 -3.67
CA SER A 375 1.33 -5.47 -2.58
C SER A 375 0.48 -4.71 -1.58
N VAL A 376 0.68 -5.00 -0.30
CA VAL A 376 0.02 -4.28 0.79
C VAL A 376 1.09 -3.51 1.56
N THR A 377 0.86 -2.23 1.78
CA THR A 377 1.82 -1.34 2.45
C THR A 377 1.08 -0.48 3.45
N ASP A 378 1.60 -0.45 4.68
CA ASP A 378 1.29 0.62 5.61
C ASP A 378 2.46 1.62 5.68
N LYS A 379 2.22 2.79 6.26
CA LYS A 379 3.27 3.77 6.54
C LYS A 379 3.74 3.73 7.98
N ASP A 380 2.82 3.44 8.90
CA ASP A 380 3.07 3.28 10.32
C ASP A 380 4.16 2.20 10.56
N SER A 381 4.70 2.14 11.78
CA SER A 381 5.87 1.30 12.08
C SER A 381 5.58 0.23 13.14
N GLY A 382 6.57 -0.65 13.34
CA GLY A 382 6.56 -1.66 14.41
C GLY A 382 5.39 -2.65 14.33
N ILE A 383 4.38 -2.45 15.17
CA ILE A 383 3.16 -3.28 15.23
C ILE A 383 1.99 -2.63 14.49
N ASN A 384 1.99 -1.30 14.38
CA ASN A 384 0.98 -0.54 13.66
C ASN A 384 1.15 -0.83 12.16
N GLY A 385 2.38 -0.69 11.63
CA GLY A 385 2.70 -1.06 10.24
C GLY A 385 2.65 -2.55 9.85
N ASN A 386 2.19 -3.44 10.73
CA ASN A 386 2.20 -4.88 10.49
C ASN A 386 0.82 -5.40 10.05
N VAL A 387 0.69 -5.74 8.77
CA VAL A 387 -0.62 -5.97 8.14
C VAL A 387 -0.94 -7.46 7.93
N ILE A 388 -2.15 -7.85 8.33
CA ILE A 388 -2.75 -9.16 8.05
C ILE A 388 -3.69 -9.03 6.85
N SER A 389 -3.37 -9.74 5.76
CA SER A 389 -4.17 -9.78 4.54
C SER A 389 -5.05 -11.04 4.48
N THR A 390 -6.33 -10.85 4.16
CA THR A 390 -7.34 -11.91 4.04
C THR A 390 -8.10 -11.79 2.72
N ILE A 391 -8.72 -12.90 2.29
CA ILE A 391 -9.55 -12.99 1.08
C ILE A 391 -10.96 -13.43 1.48
N THR A 392 -11.96 -13.06 0.70
CA THR A 392 -13.37 -13.42 0.95
C THR A 392 -13.56 -14.94 1.04
N ASP A 393 -14.18 -15.42 2.12
CA ASP A 393 -14.54 -16.83 2.25
C ASP A 393 -15.56 -17.28 1.19
N ASN A 394 -15.45 -18.53 0.75
CA ASN A 394 -16.26 -19.19 -0.30
C ASN A 394 -15.94 -18.83 -1.77
N VAL A 395 -14.78 -18.23 -2.08
CA VAL A 395 -14.30 -18.12 -3.48
C VAL A 395 -13.28 -19.23 -3.82
N PRO A 396 -13.15 -19.68 -5.09
CA PRO A 396 -12.21 -20.72 -5.51
C PRO A 396 -10.75 -20.24 -5.66
N PHE A 397 -10.37 -19.21 -4.90
CA PHE A 397 -9.07 -18.54 -4.95
C PHE A 397 -8.44 -18.46 -3.57
N GLU A 398 -7.12 -18.26 -3.52
CA GLU A 398 -6.38 -18.07 -2.26
C GLU A 398 -5.23 -17.08 -2.43
N LEU A 399 -4.89 -16.38 -1.35
CA LEU A 399 -3.69 -15.56 -1.26
C LEU A 399 -2.50 -16.44 -0.87
N LYS A 400 -1.47 -16.51 -1.71
CA LYS A 400 -0.16 -17.06 -1.34
C LYS A 400 0.84 -15.93 -1.08
N PRO A 401 1.62 -15.96 0.02
CA PRO A 401 2.70 -14.99 0.22
C PRO A 401 3.83 -15.22 -0.80
N SER A 402 4.46 -14.12 -1.22
CA SER A 402 5.57 -14.09 -2.15
C SER A 402 6.94 -14.12 -1.43
N PHE A 403 8.03 -13.96 -2.17
CA PHE A 403 9.40 -13.88 -1.63
C PHE A 403 9.73 -12.56 -0.91
N LYS A 404 8.86 -11.55 -1.01
CA LYS A 404 8.97 -10.26 -0.33
C LYS A 404 7.80 -10.11 0.63
N ASP A 405 8.09 -9.65 1.84
CA ASP A 405 7.09 -9.40 2.87
C ASP A 405 5.99 -8.43 2.36
N ASN A 406 4.77 -8.67 2.83
CA ASN A 406 3.51 -8.02 2.45
C ASN A 406 3.19 -7.99 0.94
N VAL A 407 3.83 -8.86 0.13
CA VAL A 407 3.46 -9.10 -1.27
C VAL A 407 2.82 -10.48 -1.42
N PHE A 408 1.65 -10.53 -2.04
CA PHE A 408 0.81 -11.72 -2.18
C PHE A 408 0.46 -11.97 -3.65
N SER A 409 0.50 -13.23 -4.08
CA SER A 409 -0.09 -13.66 -5.35
C SER A 409 -1.48 -14.25 -5.10
N ILE A 410 -2.47 -13.78 -5.84
CA ILE A 410 -3.79 -14.43 -5.90
C ILE A 410 -3.67 -15.60 -6.86
N VAL A 411 -4.04 -16.79 -6.41
CA VAL A 411 -3.98 -18.01 -7.23
C VAL A 411 -5.28 -18.80 -7.19
N THR A 412 -5.54 -19.58 -8.24
CA THR A 412 -6.61 -20.58 -8.26
C THR A 412 -6.38 -21.65 -7.19
N LYS A 413 -7.40 -21.92 -6.38
CA LYS A 413 -7.40 -22.95 -5.32
C LYS A 413 -8.06 -24.25 -5.79
N GLY A 414 -9.14 -24.12 -6.56
CA GLY A 414 -9.87 -25.22 -7.18
C GLY A 414 -9.70 -25.26 -8.70
N ARG A 415 -10.51 -26.10 -9.35
CA ARG A 415 -10.86 -25.91 -10.76
C ARG A 415 -11.87 -24.76 -10.88
N LEU A 416 -11.99 -24.22 -12.08
CA LEU A 416 -13.03 -23.26 -12.46
C LEU A 416 -14.00 -23.97 -13.44
N ASP A 417 -15.17 -23.37 -13.62
CA ASP A 417 -16.33 -23.91 -14.34
C ASP A 417 -17.22 -22.68 -14.64
N ARG A 418 -17.31 -22.28 -15.91
CA ARG A 418 -17.92 -21.04 -16.36
C ARG A 418 -19.44 -21.19 -16.54
N GLU A 419 -19.91 -22.40 -16.86
CA GLU A 419 -21.33 -22.77 -16.94
C GLU A 419 -21.99 -22.66 -15.56
N LEU A 420 -21.25 -22.99 -14.51
CA LEU A 420 -21.65 -22.82 -13.11
C LEU A 420 -21.50 -21.36 -12.65
N VAL A 421 -20.32 -20.74 -12.86
CA VAL A 421 -20.04 -19.36 -12.43
C VAL A 421 -19.04 -18.65 -13.37
N SER A 422 -19.56 -17.81 -14.26
CA SER A 422 -18.79 -17.06 -15.26
C SER A 422 -18.04 -15.81 -14.75
N HIS A 423 -18.28 -15.37 -13.50
CA HIS A 423 -17.71 -14.15 -12.94
C HIS A 423 -17.56 -14.20 -11.41
N TYR A 424 -16.47 -13.67 -10.89
CA TYR A 424 -16.16 -13.60 -9.46
C TYR A 424 -15.68 -12.21 -9.03
N ASP A 425 -16.30 -11.66 -7.99
CA ASP A 425 -15.84 -10.43 -7.31
C ASP A 425 -15.00 -10.79 -6.07
N ILE A 426 -13.68 -10.86 -6.25
CA ILE A 426 -12.73 -11.23 -5.19
C ILE A 426 -12.47 -10.00 -4.33
N THR A 427 -13.00 -9.96 -3.10
CA THR A 427 -12.62 -8.91 -2.13
C THR A 427 -11.48 -9.37 -1.23
N ILE A 428 -10.41 -8.58 -1.21
CA ILE A 428 -9.26 -8.68 -0.32
C ILE A 428 -9.48 -7.68 0.82
N THR A 429 -9.22 -8.07 2.06
CA THR A 429 -9.23 -7.17 3.22
C THR A 429 -7.87 -7.19 3.89
N ALA A 430 -7.24 -6.02 3.99
CA ALA A 430 -6.02 -5.78 4.73
C ALA A 430 -6.36 -5.09 6.05
N THR A 431 -5.83 -5.59 7.16
CA THR A 431 -6.06 -5.05 8.51
C THR A 431 -4.73 -4.99 9.24
N ASP A 432 -4.42 -3.86 9.85
CA ASP A 432 -3.18 -3.70 10.64
C ASP A 432 -3.24 -4.50 11.96
N CYS A 433 -2.19 -4.39 12.78
CA CYS A 433 -2.15 -4.94 14.14
C CYS A 433 -2.20 -3.85 15.23
N GLY A 434 -2.71 -2.67 14.87
CA GLY A 434 -2.83 -1.49 15.71
C GLY A 434 -3.90 -1.58 16.79
N GLN A 435 -4.00 -0.52 17.60
CA GLN A 435 -5.02 -0.37 18.64
C GLN A 435 -5.53 1.08 18.72
N PRO A 436 -6.73 1.40 18.17
CA PRO A 436 -7.63 0.50 17.44
C PRO A 436 -7.05 0.07 16.08
N PRO A 437 -7.37 -1.13 15.58
CA PRO A 437 -6.90 -1.55 14.28
C PRO A 437 -7.70 -0.90 13.14
N LEU A 438 -7.01 -0.46 12.09
CA LEU A 438 -7.59 0.10 10.87
C LEU A 438 -7.52 -0.94 9.74
N TYR A 439 -8.38 -0.76 8.74
CA TYR A 439 -8.51 -1.71 7.64
C TYR A 439 -8.93 -1.05 6.33
N THR A 440 -8.50 -1.68 5.24
CA THR A 440 -8.86 -1.32 3.86
C THR A 440 -9.28 -2.59 3.13
N PHE A 441 -10.23 -2.46 2.20
CA PHE A 441 -10.64 -3.56 1.33
C PHE A 441 -10.53 -3.15 -0.14
N LYS A 442 -10.26 -4.13 -1.01
CA LYS A 442 -10.16 -3.96 -2.46
C LYS A 442 -10.87 -5.12 -3.15
N THR A 443 -11.83 -4.81 -4.00
CA THR A 443 -12.55 -5.80 -4.82
C THR A 443 -11.94 -5.87 -6.22
N LEU A 444 -11.75 -7.09 -6.72
CA LEU A 444 -11.22 -7.40 -8.04
C LEU A 444 -12.26 -8.21 -8.82
N SER A 445 -12.75 -7.65 -9.91
CA SER A 445 -13.66 -8.31 -10.86
C SER A 445 -12.86 -9.25 -11.76
N VAL A 446 -13.13 -10.55 -11.68
CA VAL A 446 -12.44 -11.59 -12.46
C VAL A 446 -13.48 -12.37 -13.27
N GLN A 447 -13.40 -12.26 -14.59
CA GLN A 447 -14.25 -13.00 -15.52
C GLN A 447 -13.60 -14.32 -15.90
N ILE A 448 -14.41 -15.37 -16.02
CA ILE A 448 -13.96 -16.67 -16.53
C ILE A 448 -14.16 -16.67 -18.05
N SER A 449 -13.11 -16.98 -18.79
CA SER A 449 -13.15 -17.07 -20.25
C SER A 449 -13.36 -18.51 -20.69
N ASP A 450 -14.33 -18.65 -21.56
CA ASP A 450 -14.85 -19.87 -22.19
C ASP A 450 -13.76 -20.77 -22.83
N VAL A 451 -13.86 -22.07 -22.60
CA VAL A 451 -13.06 -23.12 -23.25
C VAL A 451 -14.01 -24.21 -23.80
N ASN A 452 -13.77 -24.69 -25.03
CA ASN A 452 -14.60 -25.73 -25.67
C ASN A 452 -14.47 -27.07 -24.91
N ASP A 453 -15.39 -27.30 -23.98
CA ASP A 453 -15.36 -28.34 -22.93
C ASP A 453 -16.67 -29.17 -22.94
N ASN A 454 -17.80 -28.52 -23.25
CA ASN A 454 -19.04 -29.21 -23.57
C ASN A 454 -19.07 -29.60 -25.05
N SER A 455 -20.08 -30.37 -25.44
CA SER A 455 -20.28 -30.78 -26.83
C SER A 455 -21.78 -30.75 -27.17
N PRO A 456 -22.19 -30.48 -28.41
CA PRO A 456 -23.59 -30.17 -28.71
C PRO A 456 -24.52 -31.33 -28.32
N GLU A 457 -25.43 -31.14 -27.36
CA GLU A 457 -26.29 -32.21 -26.85
C GLU A 457 -27.66 -32.24 -27.55
N PHE A 458 -28.00 -33.36 -28.19
CA PHE A 458 -29.35 -33.59 -28.71
C PHE A 458 -30.29 -34.03 -27.58
N SER A 459 -31.41 -33.31 -27.42
CA SER A 459 -32.39 -33.57 -26.35
C SER A 459 -33.01 -34.99 -26.31
N GLN A 460 -32.96 -35.74 -27.43
CA GLN A 460 -33.43 -37.12 -27.54
C GLN A 460 -32.57 -37.89 -28.56
N ASN A 461 -32.25 -39.16 -28.27
CA ASN A 461 -31.54 -40.06 -29.17
C ASN A 461 -31.98 -41.52 -28.88
N PRO A 462 -32.50 -42.29 -29.86
CA PRO A 462 -32.79 -41.91 -31.24
C PRO A 462 -33.98 -40.95 -31.37
N LEU A 463 -34.09 -40.29 -32.52
CA LEU A 463 -35.29 -39.55 -32.95
C LEU A 463 -36.10 -40.42 -33.92
N GLU A 464 -37.42 -40.29 -33.89
CA GLU A 464 -38.33 -41.06 -34.75
C GLU A 464 -39.19 -40.10 -35.60
N LEU A 465 -39.09 -40.26 -36.93
CA LEU A 465 -39.78 -39.47 -37.94
C LEU A 465 -40.78 -40.36 -38.68
N TYR A 466 -42.03 -39.92 -38.73
CA TYR A 466 -43.06 -40.50 -39.58
C TYR A 466 -43.25 -39.61 -40.81
N LEU A 467 -42.86 -40.10 -41.98
CA LEU A 467 -42.95 -39.38 -43.25
C LEU A 467 -44.07 -40.01 -44.09
N VAL A 468 -45.06 -39.22 -44.50
CA VAL A 468 -46.05 -39.71 -45.48
C VAL A 468 -45.37 -39.82 -46.84
N GLU A 469 -45.62 -40.91 -47.55
CA GLU A 469 -45.09 -41.13 -48.90
C GLU A 469 -45.66 -40.15 -49.93
N ASN A 470 -45.16 -40.25 -51.17
CA ASN A 470 -45.48 -39.34 -52.27
C ASN A 470 -45.21 -37.86 -51.91
N ASN A 471 -44.27 -37.64 -50.99
CA ASN A 471 -43.87 -36.31 -50.54
C ASN A 471 -43.29 -35.48 -51.70
N ALA A 472 -43.60 -34.19 -51.71
CA ALA A 472 -43.05 -33.27 -52.70
C ALA A 472 -41.52 -33.18 -52.58
N PRO A 473 -40.76 -33.35 -53.68
CA PRO A 473 -39.32 -33.09 -53.70
C PRO A 473 -39.00 -31.64 -53.31
N GLY A 474 -38.00 -31.46 -52.44
CA GLY A 474 -37.63 -30.19 -51.85
C GLY A 474 -38.38 -29.80 -50.57
N ALA A 475 -39.42 -30.55 -50.16
CA ALA A 475 -40.14 -30.27 -48.93
C ALA A 475 -39.27 -30.51 -47.68
N SER A 476 -39.39 -29.64 -46.67
CA SER A 476 -38.83 -29.92 -45.34
C SER A 476 -39.70 -30.95 -44.62
N ILE A 477 -39.08 -32.04 -44.17
CA ILE A 477 -39.75 -33.19 -43.56
C ILE A 477 -39.62 -33.22 -42.03
N PHE A 478 -38.55 -32.62 -41.51
CA PHE A 478 -38.20 -32.67 -40.09
C PHE A 478 -37.21 -31.56 -39.75
N SER A 479 -36.97 -31.33 -38.46
CA SER A 479 -35.95 -30.40 -37.94
C SER A 479 -35.32 -31.02 -36.71
N VAL A 480 -33.99 -31.08 -36.66
CA VAL A 480 -33.25 -31.49 -35.46
C VAL A 480 -32.69 -30.25 -34.76
N SER A 481 -32.47 -30.36 -33.44
CA SER A 481 -31.79 -29.34 -32.65
C SER A 481 -30.99 -30.02 -31.55
N ALA A 482 -29.72 -29.62 -31.47
CA ALA A 482 -28.86 -29.79 -30.30
C ALA A 482 -28.77 -28.44 -29.55
N CYS A 483 -28.26 -28.49 -28.33
CA CYS A 483 -27.92 -27.30 -27.54
C CYS A 483 -26.52 -27.49 -26.95
N ASP A 484 -25.71 -26.44 -26.98
CA ASP A 484 -24.45 -26.39 -26.25
C ASP A 484 -24.55 -25.46 -25.04
N LYS A 485 -23.59 -25.56 -24.11
CA LYS A 485 -23.53 -24.74 -22.90
C LYS A 485 -22.51 -23.60 -23.00
N ASP A 486 -21.48 -23.76 -23.83
CA ASP A 486 -20.32 -22.88 -23.96
C ASP A 486 -20.72 -21.51 -24.58
N LEU A 487 -19.78 -20.66 -25.02
CA LEU A 487 -20.07 -19.30 -25.53
C LEU A 487 -19.59 -19.07 -26.97
N ASN A 488 -20.33 -18.22 -27.67
CA ASN A 488 -19.97 -17.70 -28.99
C ASN A 488 -19.67 -18.83 -29.99
N GLU A 489 -18.42 -18.97 -30.44
CA GLU A 489 -18.00 -19.95 -31.46
C GLU A 489 -17.99 -21.39 -30.90
N ASN A 490 -17.68 -21.57 -29.62
CA ASN A 490 -17.72 -22.86 -28.93
C ASN A 490 -19.17 -23.40 -28.82
N ALA A 491 -20.17 -22.52 -28.78
CA ALA A 491 -21.60 -22.90 -28.85
C ALA A 491 -22.23 -22.72 -30.25
N ALA A 492 -21.44 -22.41 -31.29
CA ALA A 492 -21.94 -22.22 -32.65
C ALA A 492 -22.09 -23.57 -33.37
N ILE A 493 -23.23 -24.22 -33.16
CA ILE A 493 -23.54 -25.55 -33.69
C ILE A 493 -23.77 -25.50 -35.21
N SER A 494 -23.06 -26.38 -35.93
CA SER A 494 -23.28 -26.75 -37.32
C SER A 494 -23.83 -28.18 -37.43
N TYR A 495 -24.83 -28.40 -38.29
CA TYR A 495 -25.46 -29.70 -38.51
C TYR A 495 -25.05 -30.34 -39.83
N HIS A 496 -24.66 -31.62 -39.82
CA HIS A 496 -24.40 -32.39 -41.05
C HIS A 496 -24.95 -33.82 -40.99
N ILE A 497 -25.41 -34.33 -42.13
CA ILE A 497 -25.83 -35.73 -42.27
C ILE A 497 -24.60 -36.58 -42.60
N VAL A 498 -24.38 -37.66 -41.84
CA VAL A 498 -23.35 -38.65 -42.14
C VAL A 498 -23.78 -39.43 -43.38
N ARG A 499 -22.96 -39.39 -44.43
CA ARG A 499 -23.14 -40.16 -45.67
C ARG A 499 -22.09 -41.25 -45.72
N GLY A 500 -22.50 -42.49 -45.96
CA GLY A 500 -21.61 -43.65 -45.95
C GLY A 500 -20.79 -43.76 -47.24
N GLU A 501 -19.48 -43.94 -47.13
CA GLU A 501 -18.64 -44.23 -48.30
C GLU A 501 -18.97 -45.61 -48.89
N GLY A 502 -19.69 -45.62 -50.03
CA GLY A 502 -19.62 -46.71 -50.99
C GLY A 502 -20.73 -47.76 -50.99
N THR A 503 -21.87 -47.57 -50.29
CA THR A 503 -23.06 -48.41 -50.54
C THR A 503 -24.08 -47.69 -51.41
N GLN A 504 -24.52 -48.33 -52.51
CA GLN A 504 -25.42 -47.71 -53.51
C GLN A 504 -26.85 -47.46 -53.01
N ASN A 505 -27.17 -47.88 -51.77
CA ASN A 505 -28.50 -47.75 -51.15
C ASN A 505 -28.50 -46.80 -49.94
N ASP A 506 -27.50 -45.93 -49.77
CA ASP A 506 -27.52 -44.95 -48.68
C ASP A 506 -28.58 -43.85 -48.94
N MET A 507 -29.75 -44.04 -48.33
CA MET A 507 -30.89 -43.12 -48.44
C MET A 507 -30.63 -41.73 -47.83
N ALA A 508 -29.57 -41.58 -47.03
CA ALA A 508 -29.10 -40.28 -46.55
C ALA A 508 -28.59 -39.37 -47.69
N SER A 509 -28.29 -39.93 -48.86
CA SER A 509 -27.96 -39.16 -50.07
C SER A 509 -29.15 -38.40 -50.66
N PHE A 510 -30.38 -38.88 -50.46
CA PHE A 510 -31.62 -38.20 -50.87
C PHE A 510 -32.14 -37.19 -49.83
N LEU A 511 -31.38 -36.98 -48.75
CA LEU A 511 -31.67 -35.98 -47.73
C LEU A 511 -30.64 -34.84 -47.79
N ASN A 512 -31.14 -33.62 -47.60
CA ASN A 512 -30.33 -32.42 -47.42
C ASN A 512 -30.71 -31.73 -46.10
N ILE A 513 -29.70 -31.31 -45.34
CA ILE A 513 -29.86 -30.57 -44.09
C ILE A 513 -29.34 -29.15 -44.25
N ASN A 514 -30.03 -28.19 -43.65
CA ASN A 514 -29.50 -26.83 -43.47
C ASN A 514 -28.55 -26.84 -42.26
N SER A 515 -27.31 -26.42 -42.49
CA SER A 515 -26.22 -26.42 -41.51
C SER A 515 -26.49 -25.56 -40.27
N ASP A 516 -27.29 -24.51 -40.41
CA ASP A 516 -27.37 -23.41 -39.44
C ASP A 516 -28.58 -23.54 -38.52
N ASN A 517 -29.59 -24.31 -38.93
CA ASN A 517 -30.87 -24.45 -38.21
C ASN A 517 -31.43 -25.89 -38.16
N GLY A 518 -30.69 -26.88 -38.67
CA GLY A 518 -31.04 -28.30 -38.55
C GLY A 518 -32.30 -28.74 -39.32
N HIS A 519 -32.88 -27.90 -40.18
CA HIS A 519 -33.99 -28.30 -41.05
C HIS A 519 -33.56 -29.33 -42.09
N ILE A 520 -34.27 -30.46 -42.14
CA ILE A 520 -34.05 -31.56 -43.06
C ILE A 520 -35.10 -31.49 -44.17
N SER A 521 -34.66 -31.73 -45.40
CA SER A 521 -35.47 -31.71 -46.62
C SER A 521 -35.24 -32.97 -47.45
N ALA A 522 -36.31 -33.48 -48.04
CA ALA A 522 -36.29 -34.65 -48.92
C ALA A 522 -36.06 -34.21 -50.38
N LEU A 523 -34.97 -34.62 -50.99
CA LEU A 523 -34.65 -34.32 -52.40
C LEU A 523 -35.41 -35.21 -53.39
N LYS A 524 -36.05 -36.29 -52.90
CA LYS A 524 -36.81 -37.28 -53.65
C LYS A 524 -38.19 -37.48 -53.00
N SER A 525 -39.17 -37.92 -53.77
CA SER A 525 -40.34 -38.61 -53.21
C SER A 525 -39.94 -39.99 -52.70
N PHE A 526 -40.41 -40.33 -51.51
CA PHE A 526 -40.39 -41.67 -50.95
C PHE A 526 -41.73 -42.37 -51.24
N ASP A 527 -41.68 -43.69 -51.27
CA ASP A 527 -42.64 -44.63 -51.84
C ASP A 527 -42.55 -45.87 -50.96
N PHE A 528 -43.69 -46.29 -50.40
CA PHE A 528 -43.74 -47.30 -49.35
C PHE A 528 -43.48 -48.69 -49.92
N GLU A 529 -43.83 -48.97 -51.17
CA GLU A 529 -43.73 -50.27 -51.83
C GLU A 529 -42.27 -50.65 -52.06
N THR A 530 -41.44 -49.68 -52.40
CA THR A 530 -39.99 -49.84 -52.52
C THR A 530 -39.25 -49.65 -51.19
N LEU A 531 -39.71 -48.78 -50.28
CA LEU A 531 -39.00 -48.50 -49.02
C LEU A 531 -39.95 -48.19 -47.85
N LYS A 532 -40.09 -49.13 -46.91
CA LYS A 532 -41.00 -48.99 -45.75
C LYS A 532 -40.38 -48.26 -44.55
N ALA A 533 -39.06 -48.37 -44.36
CA ALA A 533 -38.31 -47.64 -43.33
C ALA A 533 -36.83 -47.55 -43.66
N PHE A 534 -36.15 -46.52 -43.16
CA PHE A 534 -34.69 -46.40 -43.18
C PHE A 534 -34.19 -45.61 -41.96
N GLN A 535 -32.88 -45.54 -41.74
CA GLN A 535 -32.30 -44.71 -40.69
C GLN A 535 -31.06 -43.99 -41.22
N PHE A 536 -30.78 -42.80 -40.68
CA PHE A 536 -29.58 -42.02 -40.97
C PHE A 536 -29.07 -41.35 -39.69
N GLN A 537 -27.84 -40.86 -39.72
CA GLN A 537 -27.25 -40.16 -38.59
C GLN A 537 -27.05 -38.69 -38.93
N VAL A 538 -27.46 -37.81 -38.01
CA VAL A 538 -27.09 -36.39 -38.02
C VAL A 538 -26.04 -36.19 -36.95
N VAL A 539 -24.99 -35.46 -37.30
CA VAL A 539 -23.99 -34.96 -36.36
C VAL A 539 -24.24 -33.48 -36.13
N ALA A 540 -24.16 -33.06 -34.88
CA ALA A 540 -23.97 -31.67 -34.50
C ALA A 540 -22.49 -31.48 -34.13
N THR A 541 -21.85 -30.46 -34.68
CA THR A 541 -20.45 -30.10 -34.43
C THR A 541 -20.40 -28.62 -34.10
N ASP A 542 -19.74 -28.26 -33.01
CA ASP A 542 -19.49 -26.85 -32.68
C ASP A 542 -18.53 -26.18 -33.68
N SER A 543 -18.22 -24.90 -33.46
CA SER A 543 -17.18 -24.17 -34.20
C SER A 543 -15.92 -23.90 -33.36
N GLY A 544 -15.75 -24.62 -32.24
CA GLY A 544 -14.65 -24.47 -31.30
C GLY A 544 -13.33 -25.10 -31.78
N THR A 545 -12.26 -24.92 -31.01
CA THR A 545 -10.94 -25.50 -31.32
C THR A 545 -10.30 -26.14 -30.08
N PRO A 546 -10.18 -27.49 -30.00
CA PRO A 546 -10.66 -28.48 -30.96
C PRO A 546 -12.19 -28.56 -30.99
N SER A 547 -12.77 -28.77 -32.17
CA SER A 547 -14.22 -28.89 -32.29
C SER A 547 -14.71 -30.24 -31.75
N LEU A 548 -15.76 -30.20 -30.94
CA LEU A 548 -16.44 -31.36 -30.37
C LEU A 548 -17.75 -31.62 -31.12
N SER A 549 -18.28 -32.84 -30.97
CA SER A 549 -19.46 -33.26 -31.73
C SER A 549 -20.19 -34.42 -31.08
N SER A 550 -21.50 -34.48 -31.31
CA SER A 550 -22.35 -35.62 -30.96
C SER A 550 -23.17 -36.06 -32.17
N ASN A 551 -23.72 -37.27 -32.12
CA ASN A 551 -24.58 -37.80 -33.16
C ASN A 551 -25.95 -38.26 -32.63
N VAL A 552 -26.97 -38.05 -33.45
CA VAL A 552 -28.32 -38.57 -33.24
C VAL A 552 -28.72 -39.48 -34.39
N THR A 553 -29.26 -40.65 -34.07
CA THR A 553 -29.82 -41.55 -35.08
C THR A 553 -31.27 -41.20 -35.31
N VAL A 554 -31.62 -40.78 -36.53
CA VAL A 554 -32.99 -40.51 -36.97
C VAL A 554 -33.51 -41.76 -37.68
N LYS A 555 -34.55 -42.38 -37.13
CA LYS A 555 -35.30 -43.45 -37.79
C LYS A 555 -36.44 -42.83 -38.60
N VAL A 556 -36.56 -43.19 -39.87
CA VAL A 556 -37.64 -42.77 -40.75
C VAL A 556 -38.55 -43.97 -41.01
N PHE A 557 -39.81 -43.83 -40.62
CA PHE A 557 -40.89 -44.73 -40.98
C PHE A 557 -41.73 -44.07 -42.06
N ILE A 558 -41.90 -44.73 -43.19
CA ILE A 558 -42.72 -44.21 -44.29
C ILE A 558 -44.16 -44.67 -44.07
N LEU A 559 -45.11 -43.75 -44.25
CA LEU A 559 -46.54 -44.00 -44.08
C LEU A 559 -47.22 -44.11 -45.46
N ASP A 560 -47.66 -45.34 -45.72
CA ASP A 560 -48.61 -45.82 -46.74
C ASP A 560 -49.84 -44.90 -46.93
N GLN A 561 -50.07 -44.50 -48.18
CA GLN A 561 -51.33 -43.93 -48.68
C GLN A 561 -52.06 -45.01 -49.53
N ASN A 562 -53.24 -44.67 -50.06
CA ASN A 562 -54.00 -45.55 -50.94
C ASN A 562 -53.82 -45.11 -52.40
N ASP A 563 -52.61 -45.29 -52.96
CA ASP A 563 -52.26 -44.81 -54.30
C ASP A 563 -52.25 -45.91 -55.37
N ASN A 564 -52.13 -47.18 -54.99
CA ASN A 564 -52.31 -48.32 -55.88
C ASN A 564 -53.78 -48.76 -55.93
N ALA A 565 -54.19 -49.30 -57.07
CA ALA A 565 -55.54 -49.81 -57.28
C ALA A 565 -55.53 -51.34 -57.37
N PRO A 566 -56.57 -52.04 -56.86
CA PRO A 566 -56.58 -53.49 -56.77
C PRO A 566 -56.51 -54.16 -58.15
N VAL A 567 -55.42 -54.89 -58.41
CA VAL A 567 -55.17 -55.54 -59.70
C VAL A 567 -55.81 -56.93 -59.73
N ILE A 568 -56.65 -57.20 -60.75
CA ILE A 568 -57.23 -58.53 -60.97
C ILE A 568 -56.15 -59.49 -61.48
N LEU A 569 -55.86 -60.54 -60.70
CA LEU A 569 -54.93 -61.61 -61.06
C LEU A 569 -55.61 -62.77 -61.79
N TYR A 570 -56.91 -63.00 -61.52
CA TYR A 570 -57.71 -64.03 -62.18
C TYR A 570 -59.22 -63.76 -61.97
N PRO A 571 -60.09 -63.96 -62.98
CA PRO A 571 -59.74 -64.38 -64.34
C PRO A 571 -59.15 -63.25 -65.18
N VAL A 572 -58.30 -63.63 -66.13
CA VAL A 572 -57.69 -62.73 -67.13
C VAL A 572 -57.72 -63.45 -68.47
N SER A 573 -58.20 -62.75 -69.51
CA SER A 573 -58.28 -63.24 -70.88
C SER A 573 -56.91 -63.28 -71.55
N ALA A 574 -56.76 -64.04 -72.63
CA ALA A 574 -55.54 -64.05 -73.46
C ALA A 574 -55.18 -62.66 -74.04
N ASN A 575 -56.15 -61.74 -74.09
CA ASN A 575 -55.97 -60.35 -74.52
C ASN A 575 -55.60 -59.39 -73.35
N GLY A 576 -55.43 -59.89 -72.13
CA GLY A 576 -55.13 -59.08 -70.94
C GLY A 576 -56.32 -58.35 -70.31
N SER A 577 -57.54 -58.49 -70.84
CA SER A 577 -58.75 -57.99 -70.17
C SER A 577 -59.08 -58.83 -68.94
N ALA A 578 -59.63 -58.22 -67.89
CA ALA A 578 -60.10 -58.88 -66.67
C ALA A 578 -61.44 -59.63 -66.89
N GLU A 579 -61.51 -60.42 -67.97
CA GLU A 579 -62.69 -61.13 -68.42
C GLU A 579 -62.41 -62.64 -68.43
N GLY A 580 -63.20 -63.40 -67.67
CA GLY A 580 -63.17 -64.85 -67.66
C GLY A 580 -64.39 -65.46 -68.31
N VAL A 581 -64.20 -66.54 -69.06
CA VAL A 581 -65.28 -67.45 -69.45
C VAL A 581 -65.12 -68.73 -68.63
N GLU A 582 -66.15 -69.12 -67.90
CA GLU A 582 -66.18 -70.35 -67.09
C GLU A 582 -67.34 -71.23 -67.59
N GLU A 583 -67.08 -72.49 -67.92
CA GLU A 583 -68.10 -73.44 -68.37
C GLU A 583 -68.58 -74.32 -67.21
N ILE A 584 -69.88 -74.30 -66.91
CA ILE A 584 -70.48 -75.15 -65.87
C ILE A 584 -71.59 -76.02 -66.45
N PRO A 585 -71.72 -77.29 -66.03
CA PRO A 585 -72.76 -78.16 -66.56
C PRO A 585 -74.12 -77.84 -65.92
N ARG A 586 -75.20 -77.89 -66.72
CA ARG A 586 -76.56 -77.52 -66.28
C ARG A 586 -77.12 -78.36 -65.11
N ASN A 587 -76.53 -79.52 -64.82
CA ASN A 587 -76.92 -80.42 -63.72
C ASN A 587 -76.26 -80.09 -62.36
N VAL A 588 -75.74 -78.87 -62.20
CA VAL A 588 -75.09 -78.40 -60.97
C VAL A 588 -76.09 -78.17 -59.82
N ASN A 589 -75.74 -78.71 -58.64
CA ASN A 589 -76.44 -78.48 -57.38
C ASN A 589 -76.18 -77.07 -56.81
N ALA A 590 -77.06 -76.60 -55.93
CA ALA A 590 -76.83 -75.40 -55.14
C ALA A 590 -75.57 -75.50 -54.26
N GLY A 591 -74.86 -74.38 -54.09
CA GLY A 591 -73.63 -74.26 -53.29
C GLY A 591 -72.33 -74.64 -54.02
N HIS A 592 -72.41 -75.02 -55.30
CA HIS A 592 -71.27 -75.36 -56.14
C HIS A 592 -70.39 -74.13 -56.41
N LEU A 593 -69.07 -74.30 -56.31
CA LEU A 593 -68.10 -73.26 -56.64
C LEU A 593 -67.96 -73.18 -58.17
N VAL A 594 -68.39 -72.07 -58.76
CA VAL A 594 -68.21 -71.81 -60.20
C VAL A 594 -66.75 -71.45 -60.45
N THR A 595 -66.30 -70.34 -59.84
CA THR A 595 -64.91 -69.88 -59.94
C THR A 595 -64.57 -68.96 -58.76
N LYS A 596 -63.32 -68.50 -58.68
CA LYS A 596 -62.86 -67.61 -57.60
C LYS A 596 -62.09 -66.43 -58.19
N VAL A 597 -62.67 -65.23 -58.14
CA VAL A 597 -61.95 -64.00 -58.48
C VAL A 597 -60.78 -63.82 -57.51
N ARG A 598 -59.62 -63.51 -58.04
CA ARG A 598 -58.41 -63.17 -57.29
C ARG A 598 -57.96 -61.79 -57.72
N ALA A 599 -57.71 -60.94 -56.74
CA ALA A 599 -57.04 -59.67 -56.92
C ALA A 599 -55.88 -59.57 -55.93
N TYR A 600 -55.00 -58.60 -56.17
CA TYR A 600 -53.88 -58.23 -55.33
C TYR A 600 -53.83 -56.71 -55.25
N ASP A 601 -53.54 -56.19 -54.06
CA ASP A 601 -53.20 -54.79 -53.88
C ASP A 601 -51.75 -54.66 -53.38
N ALA A 602 -51.12 -53.53 -53.68
CA ALA A 602 -49.73 -53.28 -53.29
C ALA A 602 -49.62 -52.71 -51.88
N ASP A 603 -50.57 -51.85 -51.51
CA ASP A 603 -50.65 -51.11 -50.26
C ASP A 603 -50.91 -52.03 -49.04
N ILE A 604 -50.79 -51.52 -47.81
CA ILE A 604 -50.90 -52.32 -46.58
C ILE A 604 -52.13 -51.99 -45.73
N GLY A 605 -52.42 -52.85 -44.76
CA GLY A 605 -53.40 -52.58 -43.70
C GLY A 605 -54.83 -52.49 -44.22
N TYR A 606 -55.39 -51.28 -44.23
CA TYR A 606 -56.73 -51.02 -44.77
C TYR A 606 -56.72 -50.65 -46.26
N ASN A 607 -55.64 -50.03 -46.73
CA ASN A 607 -55.46 -49.70 -48.14
C ASN A 607 -55.27 -51.01 -48.92
N GLY A 608 -54.44 -51.93 -48.42
CA GLY A 608 -54.37 -53.31 -48.95
C GLY A 608 -55.60 -54.22 -48.72
N TRP A 609 -56.70 -53.75 -48.12
CA TRP A 609 -57.83 -54.63 -47.73
C TRP A 609 -58.89 -54.76 -48.83
N LEU A 610 -58.75 -55.83 -49.62
CA LEU A 610 -59.69 -56.19 -50.69
C LEU A 610 -61.10 -56.58 -50.18
N LEU A 611 -62.12 -56.06 -50.85
CA LEU A 611 -63.54 -56.37 -50.68
C LEU A 611 -64.18 -56.66 -52.04
N PHE A 612 -64.87 -57.79 -52.15
CA PHE A 612 -65.51 -58.27 -53.37
C PHE A 612 -67.01 -57.96 -53.36
N SER A 613 -67.56 -57.47 -54.47
CA SER A 613 -68.98 -57.13 -54.60
C SER A 613 -69.51 -57.35 -56.02
N LEU A 614 -70.78 -57.74 -56.15
CA LEU A 614 -71.47 -57.86 -57.44
C LEU A 614 -72.04 -56.50 -57.84
N LEU A 615 -71.67 -56.02 -59.03
CA LEU A 615 -72.10 -54.73 -59.58
C LEU A 615 -73.21 -54.91 -60.63
N GLU A 616 -73.04 -55.88 -61.54
CA GLU A 616 -74.02 -56.27 -62.56
C GLU A 616 -74.19 -57.79 -62.52
N VAL A 617 -75.43 -58.27 -62.59
CA VAL A 617 -75.79 -59.71 -62.50
C VAL A 617 -77.01 -59.95 -63.38
N THR A 618 -76.99 -61.00 -64.20
CA THR A 618 -78.15 -61.42 -65.03
C THR A 618 -79.34 -61.88 -64.19
N ASP A 619 -79.14 -62.76 -63.20
CA ASP A 619 -80.14 -63.10 -62.18
C ASP A 619 -79.52 -63.19 -60.78
N HIS A 620 -79.96 -62.30 -59.88
CA HIS A 620 -79.56 -62.25 -58.47
C HIS A 620 -79.93 -63.52 -57.67
N SER A 621 -80.81 -64.39 -58.18
CA SER A 621 -81.20 -65.64 -57.53
C SER A 621 -80.33 -66.84 -57.92
N LEU A 622 -79.47 -66.72 -58.93
CA LEU A 622 -78.59 -67.80 -59.40
C LEU A 622 -77.21 -67.81 -58.73
N PHE A 623 -76.61 -66.64 -58.48
CA PHE A 623 -75.20 -66.55 -58.05
C PHE A 623 -75.01 -65.71 -56.77
N ALA A 624 -74.19 -66.25 -55.86
CA ALA A 624 -73.67 -65.52 -54.71
C ALA A 624 -72.15 -65.34 -54.81
N LEU A 625 -71.67 -64.16 -54.45
CA LEU A 625 -70.24 -63.83 -54.33
C LEU A 625 -69.89 -63.68 -52.85
N ASP A 626 -68.88 -64.41 -52.39
CA ASP A 626 -68.35 -64.22 -51.04
C ASP A 626 -67.48 -62.95 -50.96
N ARG A 627 -67.89 -62.02 -50.08
CA ARG A 627 -67.33 -60.65 -49.97
C ARG A 627 -65.84 -60.60 -49.60
N TYR A 628 -65.28 -61.64 -48.97
CA TYR A 628 -63.91 -61.64 -48.45
C TYR A 628 -62.98 -62.58 -49.21
N THR A 629 -63.53 -63.63 -49.84
CA THR A 629 -62.75 -64.65 -50.54
C THR A 629 -62.91 -64.60 -52.06
N GLY A 630 -63.84 -63.81 -52.61
CA GLY A 630 -64.05 -63.72 -54.07
C GLY A 630 -64.61 -64.99 -54.72
N GLN A 631 -65.11 -65.95 -53.93
CA GLN A 631 -65.71 -67.18 -54.44
C GLN A 631 -67.10 -66.91 -55.01
N ILE A 632 -67.35 -67.33 -56.26
CA ILE A 632 -68.66 -67.31 -56.90
C ILE A 632 -69.29 -68.70 -56.74
N ARG A 633 -70.50 -68.77 -56.18
CA ARG A 633 -71.24 -70.03 -55.98
C ARG A 633 -72.66 -69.96 -56.50
N THR A 634 -73.20 -71.10 -56.93
CA THR A 634 -74.61 -71.24 -57.26
C THR A 634 -75.49 -71.15 -55.99
N LEU A 635 -76.61 -70.44 -56.07
CA LEU A 635 -77.63 -70.35 -55.01
C LEU A 635 -78.75 -71.38 -55.21
N ARG A 636 -79.13 -71.64 -56.47
CA ARG A 636 -80.09 -72.67 -56.89
C ARG A 636 -79.52 -73.47 -58.06
N SER A 637 -80.16 -74.60 -58.37
CA SER A 637 -79.91 -75.32 -59.63
C SER A 637 -80.53 -74.59 -60.81
N PHE A 638 -79.93 -74.74 -62.00
CA PHE A 638 -80.47 -74.19 -63.24
C PHE A 638 -81.77 -74.89 -63.66
N THR A 639 -82.68 -74.12 -64.24
CA THR A 639 -83.96 -74.57 -64.81
C THR A 639 -83.92 -74.40 -66.33
N GLU A 640 -84.89 -74.99 -67.03
CA GLU A 640 -85.00 -74.87 -68.49
C GLU A 640 -85.26 -73.43 -68.97
N THR A 641 -85.85 -72.59 -68.10
CA THR A 641 -86.16 -71.18 -68.38
C THR A 641 -85.01 -70.20 -68.10
N ASP A 642 -83.93 -70.64 -67.46
CA ASP A 642 -82.75 -69.79 -67.23
C ASP A 642 -81.90 -69.68 -68.51
N GLU A 643 -81.27 -68.52 -68.70
CA GLU A 643 -80.41 -68.22 -69.86
C GLU A 643 -79.17 -69.14 -69.94
N ALA A 644 -78.64 -69.33 -71.15
CA ALA A 644 -77.48 -70.22 -71.38
C ALA A 644 -76.13 -69.52 -71.11
N GLU A 645 -76.10 -68.19 -71.08
CA GLU A 645 -74.92 -67.36 -70.81
C GLU A 645 -75.28 -66.36 -69.73
N HIS A 646 -74.52 -66.32 -68.64
CA HIS A 646 -74.75 -65.41 -67.53
C HIS A 646 -73.53 -64.52 -67.29
N LYS A 647 -73.69 -63.23 -67.57
CA LYS A 647 -72.68 -62.21 -67.27
C LYS A 647 -72.77 -61.75 -65.81
N LEU A 648 -71.64 -61.75 -65.13
CA LEU A 648 -71.41 -61.12 -63.82
C LEU A 648 -70.35 -60.04 -63.98
N VAL A 649 -70.59 -58.82 -63.50
CA VAL A 649 -69.53 -57.81 -63.30
C VAL A 649 -69.28 -57.68 -61.81
N ILE A 650 -68.04 -57.93 -61.41
CA ILE A 650 -67.59 -57.99 -60.04
C ILE A 650 -66.67 -56.81 -59.77
N LEU A 651 -67.10 -55.93 -58.88
CA LEU A 651 -66.30 -54.83 -58.38
C LEU A 651 -65.47 -55.33 -57.19
N VAL A 652 -64.16 -55.37 -57.40
CA VAL A 652 -63.17 -55.48 -56.33
C VAL A 652 -62.77 -54.06 -55.95
N LYS A 653 -62.79 -53.74 -54.66
CA LYS A 653 -62.31 -52.46 -54.15
C LYS A 653 -61.49 -52.66 -52.88
N ASP A 654 -60.65 -51.70 -52.57
CA ASP A 654 -59.96 -51.63 -51.29
C ASP A 654 -60.89 -51.15 -50.14
N ASN A 655 -60.27 -50.83 -49.00
CA ASN A 655 -60.91 -50.14 -47.88
C ASN A 655 -60.09 -48.91 -47.40
N GLY A 656 -59.44 -48.21 -48.32
CA GLY A 656 -58.70 -46.97 -48.02
C GLY A 656 -59.58 -45.74 -47.78
N ASN A 657 -58.93 -44.63 -47.46
CA ASN A 657 -59.59 -43.34 -47.20
C ASN A 657 -60.25 -42.73 -48.44
N VAL A 658 -59.76 -43.07 -49.64
CA VAL A 658 -60.41 -42.82 -50.93
C VAL A 658 -60.36 -44.14 -51.69
N SER A 659 -61.43 -44.93 -51.65
CA SER A 659 -61.33 -46.32 -52.11
C SER A 659 -61.25 -46.44 -53.62
N LEU A 660 -60.14 -47.00 -54.12
CA LEU A 660 -59.90 -47.39 -55.50
C LEU A 660 -60.50 -48.78 -55.77
N SER A 661 -60.66 -49.11 -57.04
CA SER A 661 -61.41 -50.30 -57.45
C SER A 661 -61.14 -50.74 -58.87
N ALA A 662 -61.22 -52.05 -59.12
CA ALA A 662 -61.20 -52.65 -60.44
C ALA A 662 -62.40 -53.57 -60.66
N THR A 663 -62.84 -53.70 -61.91
CA THR A 663 -63.94 -54.56 -62.31
C THR A 663 -63.44 -55.79 -63.06
N ALA A 664 -63.85 -56.98 -62.62
CA ALA A 664 -63.69 -58.23 -63.37
C ALA A 664 -65.04 -58.66 -63.95
N THR A 665 -65.08 -59.08 -65.22
CA THR A 665 -66.25 -59.72 -65.81
C THR A 665 -66.07 -61.24 -65.74
N VAL A 666 -67.09 -61.97 -65.29
CA VAL A 666 -67.16 -63.42 -65.38
C VAL A 666 -68.38 -63.78 -66.21
N ILE A 667 -68.15 -64.38 -67.37
CA ILE A 667 -69.17 -64.93 -68.26
C ILE A 667 -69.27 -66.42 -67.94
N ILE A 668 -70.44 -66.84 -67.49
CA ILE A 668 -70.70 -68.22 -67.06
C ILE A 668 -71.57 -68.88 -68.13
N ASN A 669 -70.99 -69.84 -68.85
CA ASN A 669 -71.68 -70.59 -69.90
C ASN A 669 -72.25 -71.88 -69.30
N VAL A 670 -73.57 -72.04 -69.41
CA VAL A 670 -74.31 -73.19 -68.88
C VAL A 670 -74.40 -74.27 -69.96
N VAL A 671 -73.44 -75.20 -69.93
CA VAL A 671 -73.28 -76.24 -70.96
C VAL A 671 -74.13 -77.48 -70.62
N GLU A 672 -74.70 -78.13 -71.63
CA GLU A 672 -75.38 -79.42 -71.41
C GLU A 672 -74.35 -80.53 -71.15
N PRO A 673 -74.53 -81.37 -70.11
CA PRO A 673 -73.61 -82.45 -69.82
C PRO A 673 -73.67 -83.51 -70.93
N LYS A 674 -72.59 -83.64 -71.71
CA LYS A 674 -72.46 -84.67 -72.76
C LYS A 674 -72.54 -86.07 -72.15
N GLU A 675 -73.65 -86.77 -72.37
CA GLU A 675 -73.81 -88.17 -71.94
C GLU A 675 -72.75 -89.07 -72.59
N ALA A 676 -72.03 -89.83 -71.77
CA ALA A 676 -70.91 -90.64 -72.22
C ALA A 676 -71.38 -92.01 -72.75
N PHE A 677 -71.63 -92.10 -74.06
CA PHE A 677 -71.75 -93.36 -74.80
C PHE A 677 -70.45 -93.68 -75.55
N ALA A 678 -70.03 -94.95 -75.52
CA ALA A 678 -68.68 -95.38 -75.92
C ALA A 678 -68.65 -96.19 -77.22
N ALA A 679 -67.74 -95.85 -78.15
CA ALA A 679 -67.13 -96.79 -79.10
C ALA A 679 -65.93 -96.19 -79.88
N SER A 680 -65.01 -97.08 -80.29
CA SER A 680 -64.02 -96.98 -81.39
C SER A 680 -62.84 -95.99 -81.32
N ASP A 681 -61.66 -96.51 -81.66
CA ASP A 681 -60.40 -95.80 -81.85
C ASP A 681 -60.44 -94.69 -82.90
N VAL A 682 -59.95 -93.50 -82.54
CA VAL A 682 -59.11 -92.68 -83.42
C VAL A 682 -57.91 -92.16 -82.62
N LYS A 683 -56.71 -92.63 -82.95
CA LYS A 683 -55.46 -92.03 -82.44
C LYS A 683 -55.18 -90.72 -83.19
N SER A 684 -55.48 -89.58 -82.58
CA SER A 684 -54.86 -88.29 -82.95
C SER A 684 -53.83 -87.90 -81.89
N SER A 685 -52.56 -87.85 -82.28
CA SER A 685 -51.45 -87.54 -81.38
C SER A 685 -51.31 -86.04 -81.14
N VAL A 686 -51.44 -85.61 -79.89
CA VAL A 686 -50.83 -84.36 -79.39
C VAL A 686 -49.80 -84.76 -78.34
N LYS A 687 -48.62 -84.13 -78.37
CA LYS A 687 -47.50 -84.49 -77.51
C LYS A 687 -47.79 -84.12 -76.05
N TYR A 688 -47.44 -85.02 -75.13
CA TYR A 688 -46.82 -84.58 -73.89
C TYR A 688 -45.34 -84.36 -74.20
N GLU A 689 -44.84 -83.13 -74.02
CA GLU A 689 -43.40 -82.90 -73.88
C GLU A 689 -43.08 -82.89 -72.38
N GLU A 690 -42.26 -83.84 -71.93
CA GLU A 690 -41.80 -83.90 -70.56
C GLU A 690 -40.71 -82.83 -70.34
N GLU A 691 -40.99 -81.79 -69.55
CA GLU A 691 -39.95 -80.89 -69.02
C GLU A 691 -39.14 -81.55 -67.88
N ASN A 692 -38.67 -82.78 -68.10
CA ASN A 692 -37.75 -83.50 -67.20
C ASN A 692 -36.33 -82.90 -67.16
N SER A 693 -36.12 -81.74 -67.78
CA SER A 693 -34.90 -80.94 -67.70
C SER A 693 -34.81 -80.11 -66.41
N VAL A 694 -35.89 -79.41 -66.03
CA VAL A 694 -35.88 -78.43 -64.93
C VAL A 694 -35.62 -79.11 -63.59
N THR A 695 -36.28 -80.23 -63.32
CA THR A 695 -36.08 -81.04 -62.10
C THR A 695 -34.66 -81.60 -62.00
N PHE A 696 -34.06 -82.01 -63.13
CA PHE A 696 -32.69 -82.51 -63.18
C PHE A 696 -31.65 -81.40 -62.90
N TYR A 697 -31.80 -80.22 -63.51
CA TYR A 697 -30.93 -79.07 -63.21
C TYR A 697 -31.11 -78.53 -61.77
N LEU A 698 -32.32 -78.60 -61.21
CA LEU A 698 -32.58 -78.21 -59.82
C LEU A 698 -31.91 -79.16 -58.82
N ILE A 699 -31.87 -80.47 -59.10
CA ILE A 699 -31.11 -81.46 -58.31
C ILE A 699 -29.59 -81.21 -58.42
N ILE A 700 -29.09 -80.93 -59.62
CA ILE A 700 -27.65 -80.64 -59.84
C ILE A 700 -27.20 -79.37 -59.09
N THR A 701 -28.04 -78.32 -59.07
CA THR A 701 -27.71 -77.05 -58.40
C THR A 701 -27.80 -77.16 -56.87
N LEU A 702 -28.79 -77.87 -56.32
CA LEU A 702 -28.82 -78.20 -54.88
C LEU A 702 -27.63 -79.08 -54.45
N GLY A 703 -27.23 -80.02 -55.31
CA GLY A 703 -26.03 -80.84 -55.11
C GLY A 703 -24.74 -80.03 -55.10
N SER A 704 -24.53 -79.15 -56.08
CA SER A 704 -23.31 -78.36 -56.19
C SER A 704 -23.15 -77.35 -55.05
N VAL A 705 -24.23 -76.66 -54.65
CA VAL A 705 -24.23 -75.74 -53.50
C VAL A 705 -23.87 -76.48 -52.19
N SER A 706 -24.41 -77.68 -51.99
CA SER A 706 -24.07 -78.52 -50.82
C SER A 706 -22.60 -78.95 -50.81
N VAL A 707 -22.03 -79.26 -51.99
CA VAL A 707 -20.61 -79.60 -52.13
C VAL A 707 -19.70 -78.40 -51.87
N PHE A 708 -20.03 -77.21 -52.39
CA PHE A 708 -19.26 -75.99 -52.08
C PHE A 708 -19.35 -75.61 -50.59
N PHE A 709 -20.50 -75.81 -49.95
CA PHE A 709 -20.64 -75.61 -48.50
C PHE A 709 -19.74 -76.56 -47.69
N LEU A 710 -19.71 -77.86 -48.04
CA LEU A 710 -18.79 -78.83 -47.44
C LEU A 710 -17.31 -78.48 -47.66
N ILE A 711 -16.92 -78.06 -48.88
CA ILE A 711 -15.55 -77.64 -49.19
C ILE A 711 -15.14 -76.42 -48.35
N SER A 712 -16.02 -75.42 -48.22
CA SER A 712 -15.73 -74.23 -47.40
C SER A 712 -15.59 -74.55 -45.90
N ILE A 713 -16.39 -75.48 -45.37
CA ILE A 713 -16.21 -76.01 -44.00
C ILE A 713 -14.86 -76.73 -43.85
N ILE A 714 -14.46 -77.56 -44.81
CA ILE A 714 -13.17 -78.26 -44.78
C ILE A 714 -12.00 -77.26 -44.83
N VAL A 715 -12.09 -76.21 -45.65
CA VAL A 715 -11.06 -75.14 -45.70
C VAL A 715 -10.97 -74.41 -44.36
N LEU A 716 -12.09 -74.08 -43.72
CA LEU A 716 -12.10 -73.45 -42.39
C LEU A 716 -11.48 -74.36 -41.32
N ILE A 717 -11.76 -75.67 -41.34
CA ILE A 717 -11.14 -76.65 -40.44
C ILE A 717 -9.63 -76.73 -40.69
N VAL A 718 -9.18 -76.73 -41.95
CA VAL A 718 -7.74 -76.73 -42.28
C VAL A 718 -7.06 -75.44 -41.80
N MET A 719 -7.69 -74.27 -41.94
CA MET A 719 -7.18 -73.00 -41.41
C MET A 719 -7.16 -72.95 -39.87
N GLN A 720 -8.09 -73.62 -39.20
CA GLN A 720 -8.12 -73.76 -37.74
C GLN A 720 -6.98 -74.67 -37.25
N CYS A 721 -6.71 -75.76 -37.98
CA CYS A 721 -5.68 -76.76 -37.64
C CYS A 721 -4.26 -76.41 -38.11
N SER A 722 -4.06 -75.38 -38.94
CA SER A 722 -2.74 -75.00 -39.48
C SER A 722 -1.97 -73.98 -38.62
N LYS A 723 -2.44 -73.66 -37.40
CA LYS A 723 -1.75 -72.76 -36.46
C LYS A 723 -0.92 -73.56 -35.44
N PRO A 724 0.42 -73.41 -35.39
CA PRO A 724 1.24 -74.01 -34.34
C PRO A 724 1.08 -73.31 -32.98
N THR A 725 1.53 -73.97 -31.91
CA THR A 725 1.35 -73.55 -30.50
C THR A 725 2.59 -72.89 -29.89
N ASP A 726 2.40 -72.32 -28.68
CA ASP A 726 3.41 -71.87 -27.71
C ASP A 726 4.22 -70.61 -28.10
N TYR A 727 4.62 -69.70 -27.20
CA TYR A 727 4.51 -69.55 -25.74
C TYR A 727 3.75 -68.22 -25.42
N SER A 728 3.54 -67.69 -24.21
CA SER A 728 4.15 -67.89 -22.88
C SER A 728 3.14 -67.55 -21.74
N SER A 729 3.61 -67.16 -20.54
CA SER A 729 2.77 -66.84 -19.37
C SER A 729 3.38 -65.80 -18.41
N LYS A 730 2.54 -65.26 -17.49
CA LYS A 730 2.87 -64.37 -16.34
C LYS A 730 3.28 -62.94 -16.74
N TYR A 731 2.84 -61.87 -16.06
CA TYR A 731 2.53 -61.72 -14.63
C TYR A 731 1.18 -61.02 -14.31
N LEU A 732 0.81 -61.01 -13.04
CA LEU A 732 -0.25 -60.23 -12.39
C LEU A 732 0.31 -59.66 -11.06
N GLN A 733 -0.46 -58.84 -10.35
CA GLN A 733 -0.18 -58.23 -9.02
C GLN A 733 0.86 -57.09 -9.00
N ASP A 734 0.75 -56.01 -8.21
CA ASP A 734 -0.28 -55.51 -7.25
C ASP A 734 -0.55 -53.99 -7.57
N ALA A 735 -1.34 -53.16 -6.88
CA ALA A 735 -2.06 -53.20 -5.59
C ALA A 735 -3.32 -52.27 -5.70
N ASN A 736 -4.52 -52.60 -5.19
CA ASN A 736 -4.97 -52.67 -3.79
C ASN A 736 -5.50 -51.34 -3.20
N TYR A 737 -6.81 -51.25 -2.97
CA TYR A 737 -7.58 -50.65 -1.84
C TYR A 737 -9.06 -50.68 -2.25
N ASP A 738 -9.95 -51.45 -1.59
CA ASP A 738 -10.75 -51.08 -0.40
C ASP A 738 -11.51 -49.75 -0.57
N GLY A 739 -12.82 -49.61 -0.33
CA GLY A 739 -13.81 -50.42 0.41
C GLY A 739 -14.85 -49.42 0.98
N THR A 740 -16.08 -49.73 1.40
CA THR A 740 -16.85 -50.98 1.51
C THR A 740 -18.35 -50.62 1.36
N LEU A 741 -19.24 -51.61 1.16
CA LEU A 741 -20.68 -51.41 1.36
C LEU A 741 -21.26 -52.60 2.12
N CYS A 742 -21.83 -52.33 3.30
CA CYS A 742 -22.39 -53.36 4.15
C CYS A 742 -23.77 -53.78 3.69
N HIS A 743 -23.97 -55.08 3.47
CA HIS A 743 -24.86 -55.81 4.37
C HIS A 743 -24.48 -57.28 4.49
N SER A 744 -24.23 -57.69 5.73
CA SER A 744 -24.10 -59.09 6.10
C SER A 744 -25.48 -59.74 6.26
N ILE A 745 -25.57 -61.03 5.94
CA ILE A 745 -25.70 -62.10 6.96
C ILE A 745 -25.48 -63.45 6.26
N GLN A 746 -24.52 -64.23 6.76
CA GLN A 746 -24.41 -65.65 6.44
C GLN A 746 -25.29 -66.46 7.41
N TYR A 747 -25.82 -67.59 6.98
CA TYR A 747 -25.59 -68.86 7.68
C TYR A 747 -25.72 -70.06 6.73
N ARG A 748 -25.18 -71.21 7.14
CA ARG A 748 -25.07 -72.45 6.34
C ARG A 748 -26.09 -73.51 6.78
N SER A 749 -26.41 -74.39 5.82
CA SER A 749 -26.83 -75.80 6.01
C SER A 749 -28.25 -76.06 6.53
N GLY A 750 -29.01 -76.91 5.82
CA GLY A 750 -30.26 -77.49 6.33
C GLY A 750 -31.30 -77.91 5.28
N ASP A 751 -31.09 -79.06 4.64
CA ASP A 751 -32.10 -80.04 4.16
C ASP A 751 -33.32 -79.67 3.27
N ASN A 752 -33.91 -80.74 2.70
CA ASN A 752 -35.27 -80.86 2.16
C ASN A 752 -35.66 -80.17 0.82
N ARG A 753 -35.51 -80.97 -0.25
CA ARG A 753 -36.51 -81.39 -1.26
C ARG A 753 -37.77 -80.52 -1.54
N TYR A 754 -38.14 -80.60 -2.84
CA TYR A 754 -39.43 -80.38 -3.52
C TYR A 754 -39.49 -79.06 -4.32
N MET A 755 -39.17 -78.98 -5.62
CA MET A 755 -39.50 -79.75 -6.85
C MET A 755 -40.77 -79.24 -7.56
N LEU A 756 -40.59 -78.80 -8.83
CA LEU A 756 -41.62 -78.33 -9.79
C LEU A 756 -42.34 -77.02 -9.39
N VAL A 757 -42.90 -76.20 -10.29
CA VAL A 757 -43.18 -76.25 -11.75
C VAL A 757 -42.55 -74.96 -12.36
N GLY A 758 -42.02 -74.84 -13.58
CA GLY A 758 -42.26 -75.52 -14.87
C GLY A 758 -42.88 -74.51 -15.86
N PRO A 759 -42.09 -73.85 -16.73
CA PRO A 759 -42.58 -72.71 -17.53
C PRO A 759 -43.11 -73.12 -18.91
N ARG A 760 -44.02 -72.31 -19.51
CA ARG A 760 -44.07 -71.99 -20.96
C ARG A 760 -45.31 -71.16 -21.37
N MET A 761 -45.07 -70.15 -22.24
CA MET A 761 -45.81 -69.83 -23.50
C MET A 761 -47.33 -69.47 -23.43
N SER A 762 -47.93 -68.70 -24.35
CA SER A 762 -47.46 -67.82 -25.45
C SER A 762 -48.67 -67.16 -26.17
N ILE A 763 -48.44 -66.12 -26.98
CA ILE A 763 -49.32 -65.64 -28.08
C ILE A 763 -50.66 -65.02 -27.63
N GLY A 764 -51.27 -64.14 -28.44
CA GLY A 764 -52.74 -63.99 -28.43
C GLY A 764 -53.32 -62.59 -28.47
N SER A 765 -53.04 -61.85 -29.54
CA SER A 765 -53.64 -60.58 -29.96
C SER A 765 -55.15 -60.34 -29.72
N THR A 766 -55.49 -59.05 -29.58
CA THR A 766 -56.70 -58.34 -30.11
C THR A 766 -58.10 -58.41 -29.44
N ILE A 767 -58.86 -57.35 -29.76
CA ILE A 767 -60.32 -57.11 -29.69
C ILE A 767 -60.84 -56.29 -28.49
N VAL A 768 -61.37 -55.12 -28.83
CA VAL A 768 -62.28 -54.27 -28.04
C VAL A 768 -63.56 -54.07 -28.88
N PRO A 769 -64.77 -54.19 -28.31
CA PRO A 769 -66.01 -53.75 -28.95
C PRO A 769 -66.37 -52.29 -28.60
N GLY A 770 -67.05 -51.59 -29.51
CA GLY A 770 -67.43 -50.18 -29.38
C GLY A 770 -68.66 -49.91 -28.46
N SER A 771 -69.36 -48.78 -28.58
CA SER A 771 -69.42 -47.85 -29.72
C SER A 771 -70.11 -46.50 -29.36
N ASN A 772 -70.00 -45.53 -30.28
CA ASN A 772 -70.79 -44.29 -30.39
C ASN A 772 -70.61 -43.22 -29.27
N GLY A 773 -70.73 -41.91 -29.54
CA GLY A 773 -70.83 -41.23 -30.84
C GLY A 773 -71.28 -39.77 -30.72
N ASN A 774 -70.69 -38.90 -31.55
CA ASN A 774 -71.12 -37.52 -31.89
C ASN A 774 -71.00 -36.35 -30.87
N THR A 775 -69.96 -35.53 -31.09
CA THR A 775 -70.09 -34.18 -31.71
C THR A 775 -70.34 -32.91 -30.83
N LEU A 776 -69.26 -32.11 -30.76
CA LEU A 776 -69.15 -30.64 -30.82
C LEU A 776 -69.22 -29.71 -29.57
N VAL A 777 -68.37 -28.68 -29.70
CA VAL A 777 -68.25 -27.36 -29.02
C VAL A 777 -67.43 -27.25 -27.72
N LEU A 778 -66.43 -26.36 -27.82
CA LEU A 778 -65.48 -25.78 -26.85
C LEU A 778 -66.18 -24.89 -25.78
N PRO A 779 -65.48 -24.25 -24.81
CA PRO A 779 -64.04 -24.23 -24.48
C PRO A 779 -63.79 -24.82 -23.05
N GLU A 780 -62.68 -24.65 -22.31
CA GLU A 780 -61.53 -23.74 -22.44
C GLU A 780 -60.23 -24.36 -21.85
N GLN A 781 -59.10 -23.66 -21.99
CA GLN A 781 -57.77 -24.20 -21.71
C GLN A 781 -57.37 -24.23 -20.22
N ARG A 782 -56.96 -25.43 -19.79
CA ARG A 782 -55.67 -25.77 -19.15
C ARG A 782 -55.18 -25.00 -17.89
N SER A 783 -54.34 -25.75 -17.16
CA SER A 783 -53.10 -25.28 -16.51
C SER A 783 -53.24 -24.59 -15.14
N ARG A 784 -52.41 -24.94 -14.13
CA ARG A 784 -51.53 -26.11 -13.92
C ARG A 784 -51.02 -26.06 -12.47
N ALA A 785 -50.63 -27.21 -11.91
CA ALA A 785 -49.67 -27.31 -10.79
C ALA A 785 -50.10 -26.67 -9.45
N SER A 786 -49.51 -26.99 -8.29
CA SER A 786 -48.79 -28.20 -7.83
C SER A 786 -48.55 -28.08 -6.32
N GLY A 787 -48.24 -29.18 -5.64
CA GLY A 787 -47.37 -29.12 -4.45
C GLY A 787 -48.08 -29.05 -3.09
N GLU A 788 -48.24 -30.24 -2.52
CA GLU A 788 -47.89 -30.55 -1.12
C GLU A 788 -46.46 -30.03 -0.77
N MET A 789 -45.98 -29.90 0.48
CA MET A 789 -46.50 -30.21 1.83
C MET A 789 -45.69 -29.43 2.90
N ARG A 790 -46.08 -29.53 4.19
CA ARG A 790 -45.28 -29.63 5.46
C ARG A 790 -43.85 -29.04 5.58
N SER A 791 -43.34 -28.62 6.76
CA SER A 791 -43.89 -28.63 8.14
C SER A 791 -43.12 -27.66 9.06
N GLU A 792 -43.72 -27.37 10.22
CA GLU A 792 -43.11 -27.13 11.55
C GLU A 792 -41.91 -26.15 11.74
N THR A 793 -42.12 -25.18 12.64
CA THR A 793 -41.11 -24.84 13.66
C THR A 793 -41.80 -24.37 14.96
N LEU A 794 -41.09 -24.43 16.09
CA LEU A 794 -41.67 -24.44 17.44
C LEU A 794 -42.28 -23.12 17.95
N ARG A 795 -43.19 -23.24 18.92
CA ARG A 795 -43.65 -22.14 19.79
C ARG A 795 -42.76 -22.00 21.03
N GLN A 796 -42.40 -20.77 21.39
CA GLN A 796 -42.24 -20.32 22.79
C GLN A 796 -42.54 -18.80 22.90
N ASP A 797 -42.91 -18.35 24.10
CA ASP A 797 -43.60 -17.09 24.43
C ASP A 797 -43.51 -16.93 25.99
N PRO A 798 -43.70 -15.76 26.65
CA PRO A 798 -43.98 -14.39 26.20
C PRO A 798 -43.09 -13.28 26.86
N ARG A 799 -43.51 -12.02 26.64
CA ARG A 799 -43.38 -10.81 27.51
C ARG A 799 -42.20 -9.84 27.26
N SER A 800 -42.51 -8.71 26.62
CA SER A 800 -42.53 -7.40 27.31
C SER A 800 -43.26 -6.31 26.50
N ARG A 801 -44.01 -5.44 27.20
CA ARG A 801 -44.62 -4.19 26.68
C ARG A 801 -45.01 -3.31 27.87
N PRO A 802 -44.84 -1.99 27.78
CA PRO A 802 -46.01 -1.10 27.73
C PRO A 802 -45.88 -0.06 26.57
N GLN A 803 -46.95 0.24 25.82
CA GLN A 803 -47.84 1.44 25.94
C GLN A 803 -47.12 2.78 25.63
N SER A 804 -47.69 3.75 24.90
CA SER A 804 -48.99 3.88 24.18
C SER A 804 -48.93 5.11 23.22
N LEU A 805 -49.88 5.49 22.36
CA LEU A 805 -51.25 5.00 22.12
C LEU A 805 -51.37 4.25 20.76
N SER A 806 -52.08 4.60 19.67
CA SER A 806 -52.95 5.75 19.31
C SER A 806 -54.07 5.32 18.34
N HIS A 807 -55.11 6.15 18.18
CA HIS A 807 -56.22 6.00 17.20
C HIS A 807 -55.87 6.65 15.83
N THR A 808 -56.51 6.39 14.68
CA THR A 808 -57.81 5.71 14.39
C THR A 808 -57.83 5.04 12.99
N GLN A 809 -58.67 4.02 12.81
CA GLN A 809 -59.14 3.46 11.50
C GLN A 809 -60.41 4.26 10.99
N PRO A 810 -61.17 3.92 9.91
CA PRO A 810 -61.15 2.70 9.06
C PRO A 810 -61.55 2.81 7.54
N ARG A 811 -61.53 1.65 6.84
CA ARG A 811 -62.38 1.25 5.66
C ARG A 811 -62.10 1.95 4.29
N LYS A 812 -62.34 1.34 3.11
CA LYS A 812 -62.58 -0.08 2.69
C LYS A 812 -62.46 -0.22 1.14
N LEU A 813 -62.12 -1.42 0.67
CA LEU A 813 -62.44 -2.05 -0.63
C LEU A 813 -61.80 -1.54 -1.96
N THR A 814 -61.66 -2.54 -2.84
CA THR A 814 -61.23 -2.62 -4.25
C THR A 814 -62.40 -2.27 -5.22
N PRO A 815 -62.27 -2.21 -6.59
CA PRO A 815 -61.34 -2.98 -7.44
C PRO A 815 -60.81 -2.42 -8.80
N LYS A 816 -59.82 -3.17 -9.34
CA LYS A 816 -59.51 -3.52 -10.75
C LYS A 816 -59.53 -2.49 -11.92
N VAL A 817 -58.33 -2.26 -12.48
CA VAL A 817 -57.84 -2.53 -13.88
C VAL A 817 -58.76 -3.32 -14.86
N PRO A 818 -58.56 -3.34 -16.21
CA PRO A 818 -57.29 -3.19 -16.96
C PRO A 818 -57.35 -2.46 -18.33
N ASN A 819 -56.30 -2.69 -19.14
CA ASN A 819 -56.06 -2.42 -20.58
C ASN A 819 -55.68 -0.95 -20.95
N SER A 820 -54.59 -0.65 -21.68
CA SER A 820 -53.89 -1.28 -22.84
C SER A 820 -54.52 -0.88 -24.21
N ASP A 821 -53.80 -0.82 -25.34
CA ASP A 821 -52.50 -1.42 -25.67
C ASP A 821 -51.82 -0.85 -26.97
N TRP A 822 -50.66 -1.44 -27.34
CA TRP A 822 -49.87 -1.45 -28.59
C TRP A 822 -49.83 -0.30 -29.66
N ARG A 823 -48.59 -0.14 -30.18
CA ARG A 823 -48.15 -0.02 -31.61
C ARG A 823 -47.94 1.36 -32.29
N TYR A 824 -46.66 1.61 -32.59
CA TYR A 824 -46.08 1.91 -33.91
C TYR A 824 -46.86 2.78 -34.92
N SER A 825 -46.29 3.94 -35.23
CA SER A 825 -45.88 4.27 -36.61
C SER A 825 -44.75 5.31 -36.58
N ALA A 826 -43.94 5.40 -37.64
CA ALA A 826 -42.80 6.32 -37.71
C ALA A 826 -42.75 7.03 -39.08
N SER A 827 -42.56 8.35 -39.09
CA SER A 827 -42.23 9.11 -40.32
C SER A 827 -41.62 10.48 -40.05
N LEU A 828 -40.31 10.58 -40.28
CA LEU A 828 -39.60 11.61 -41.06
C LEU A 828 -40.03 13.10 -41.07
N ARG A 829 -39.00 13.95 -40.84
CA ARG A 829 -38.63 15.24 -41.49
C ARG A 829 -39.37 15.64 -42.79
N ALA A 830 -39.47 16.93 -43.17
CA ALA A 830 -39.16 18.23 -42.52
C ALA A 830 -39.57 19.43 -43.42
N GLY A 831 -39.50 20.66 -42.90
CA GLY A 831 -38.98 21.83 -43.66
C GLY A 831 -39.84 23.10 -43.75
N MET A 832 -39.16 24.26 -43.82
CA MET A 832 -39.62 25.59 -44.29
C MET A 832 -40.65 26.32 -43.36
N GLN A 833 -40.71 27.66 -43.23
CA GLN A 833 -39.88 28.79 -43.73
C GLN A 833 -40.16 30.05 -42.83
N SER A 834 -39.16 30.75 -42.27
CA SER A 834 -38.51 32.00 -42.75
C SER A 834 -39.19 33.37 -42.41
N SER A 835 -38.42 34.46 -42.57
CA SER A 835 -38.69 35.89 -42.25
C SER A 835 -38.68 36.25 -40.74
N VAL A 836 -37.95 37.23 -40.18
CA VAL A 836 -37.23 38.48 -40.60
C VAL A 836 -38.02 39.79 -40.37
N HIS A 837 -37.57 40.59 -39.40
CA HIS A 837 -37.12 41.97 -39.64
C HIS A 837 -36.21 42.51 -38.52
N MET A 838 -35.60 43.67 -38.76
CA MET A 838 -34.48 44.29 -38.03
C MET A 838 -34.49 45.80 -38.30
N GLU A 839 -34.17 46.65 -37.31
CA GLU A 839 -33.44 47.95 -37.42
C GLU A 839 -33.39 48.71 -36.05
N GLU A 840 -32.20 49.26 -35.75
CA GLU A 840 -31.83 50.62 -35.24
C GLU A 840 -32.70 51.41 -34.21
N SER A 841 -32.19 52.25 -33.29
CA SER A 841 -30.83 52.65 -32.79
C SER A 841 -31.00 53.41 -31.41
N SER A 842 -30.20 54.34 -30.83
CA SER A 842 -28.96 55.11 -31.15
C SER A 842 -28.36 55.86 -29.89
N VAL A 843 -27.08 56.29 -29.98
CA VAL A 843 -26.43 57.53 -29.41
C VAL A 843 -26.16 57.74 -27.88
N MET A 844 -24.88 57.54 -27.52
CA MET A 844 -23.89 58.42 -26.79
C MET A 844 -23.96 58.91 -25.30
N GLN A 845 -22.71 59.06 -24.79
CA GLN A 845 -22.13 59.93 -23.72
C GLN A 845 -21.86 59.28 -22.34
N GLY A 846 -20.62 59.31 -21.79
CA GLY A 846 -19.31 59.66 -22.38
C GLY A 846 -18.17 59.95 -21.35
N ALA A 847 -16.90 59.83 -21.79
CA ALA A 847 -15.66 60.40 -21.19
C ALA A 847 -15.19 59.86 -19.79
N GLN A 848 -13.90 59.86 -19.39
CA GLN A 848 -12.62 60.14 -20.08
C GLN A 848 -11.40 59.54 -19.32
N GLY A 849 -10.23 59.42 -19.98
CA GLY A 849 -8.93 59.02 -19.38
C GLY A 849 -8.29 57.77 -20.04
N VAL A 850 -7.48 57.81 -21.12
CA VAL A 850 -6.71 58.90 -21.79
C VAL A 850 -5.54 59.39 -20.91
N LEU A 851 -4.26 59.46 -21.29
CA LEU A 851 -3.48 59.21 -22.54
C LEU A 851 -2.20 58.39 -22.11
N VAL A 852 -1.37 57.66 -22.90
CA VAL A 852 -0.98 57.69 -24.34
C VAL A 852 -0.11 58.95 -24.61
N GLN A 853 0.88 59.09 -25.52
CA GLN A 853 1.48 58.33 -26.63
C GLN A 853 2.97 58.77 -26.81
N ASN A 854 3.83 58.00 -27.51
CA ASN A 854 4.64 58.45 -28.69
C ASN A 854 5.96 57.70 -28.96
N TRP A 855 6.24 57.55 -30.27
CA TRP A 855 7.50 57.17 -30.95
C TRP A 855 8.22 58.46 -31.48
N PRO A 856 9.34 58.48 -32.25
CA PRO A 856 10.11 57.37 -32.87
C PRO A 856 11.68 57.45 -32.83
N THR A 857 12.34 56.43 -33.42
CA THR A 857 13.71 56.44 -34.05
C THR A 857 14.95 56.49 -33.10
N VAL A 858 16.12 55.87 -33.39
CA VAL A 858 16.74 55.26 -34.60
C VAL A 858 17.60 54.02 -34.23
N SER A 859 17.63 52.96 -35.09
CA SER A 859 18.66 51.87 -35.18
C SER A 859 18.85 50.90 -33.99
N SER A 860 19.25 49.62 -34.16
CA SER A 860 19.50 48.80 -35.38
C SER A 860 19.62 47.29 -35.04
N ALA A 861 19.55 46.44 -36.09
CA ALA A 861 19.88 44.99 -36.17
C ALA A 861 18.72 43.97 -35.95
N ALA A 862 18.77 42.90 -36.76
CA ALA A 862 17.71 41.89 -37.00
C ALA A 862 17.66 40.77 -35.93
N GLY A 863 16.60 39.94 -35.85
CA GLY A 863 15.30 40.00 -36.54
C GLY A 863 14.57 38.65 -36.62
N ASP A 864 13.24 38.71 -36.59
CA ASP A 864 12.19 37.87 -37.23
C ASP A 864 12.34 36.32 -37.33
N ALA A 865 11.31 35.49 -37.04
CA ALA A 865 9.95 35.76 -36.54
C ALA A 865 9.25 34.45 -36.02
N GLU A 866 8.00 34.62 -35.57
CA GLU A 866 6.95 33.62 -35.26
C GLU A 866 6.63 32.71 -36.48
N GLY A 867 5.85 31.61 -36.43
CA GLY A 867 5.00 30.97 -35.40
C GLY A 867 3.71 30.43 -36.06
N GLY A 868 3.04 29.40 -35.48
CA GLY A 868 1.73 28.93 -35.97
C GLY A 868 1.37 27.45 -35.73
N GLU A 869 0.11 27.19 -35.39
CA GLU A 869 -0.47 25.85 -35.14
C GLU A 869 -1.42 25.42 -36.28
N VAL A 870 -1.48 24.11 -36.62
CA VAL A 870 -2.67 23.46 -37.23
C VAL A 870 -2.74 21.99 -36.80
N SER A 871 -3.96 21.44 -36.64
CA SER A 871 -4.26 20.07 -36.19
C SER A 871 -4.14 18.97 -37.28
N PRO A 872 -4.02 17.68 -36.90
CA PRO A 872 -4.15 16.53 -37.82
C PRO A 872 -5.60 16.01 -37.95
N PRO A 873 -5.99 15.38 -39.08
CA PRO A 873 -7.30 14.75 -39.29
C PRO A 873 -7.31 13.24 -38.92
N MET A 874 -8.51 12.62 -38.88
CA MET A 874 -8.69 11.18 -38.62
C MET A 874 -8.91 10.33 -39.88
N GLY A 875 -8.37 9.09 -39.85
CA GLY A 875 -9.12 7.87 -40.21
C GLY A 875 -8.81 7.17 -41.55
N ALA A 876 -8.32 5.91 -41.47
CA ALA A 876 -8.70 4.73 -42.28
C ALA A 876 -7.75 3.53 -42.02
N GLY A 877 -8.27 2.28 -42.01
CA GLY A 877 -7.51 1.01 -42.04
C GLY A 877 -6.61 0.72 -40.82
N VAL A 878 -6.75 -0.32 -40.01
CA VAL A 878 -7.08 -1.74 -40.27
C VAL A 878 -6.18 -2.36 -41.35
N ASP A 879 -5.11 -3.01 -40.89
CA ASP A 879 -4.76 -4.36 -41.36
C ASP A 879 -3.95 -5.10 -40.27
N SER A 880 -4.16 -6.41 -40.15
CA SER A 880 -3.65 -7.25 -39.06
C SER A 880 -2.35 -7.97 -39.42
N ASN A 881 -1.39 -8.08 -38.49
CA ASN A 881 -0.37 -9.15 -38.52
C ASN A 881 0.20 -9.46 -37.13
N SER A 882 -0.24 -10.59 -36.56
CA SER A 882 0.22 -11.13 -35.27
C SER A 882 1.53 -11.90 -35.40
N TRP A 883 2.58 -11.50 -34.69
CA TRP A 883 3.88 -12.19 -34.70
C TRP A 883 3.94 -13.31 -33.65
N HIS A 884 3.69 -14.55 -34.07
CA HIS A 884 3.91 -15.74 -33.24
C HIS A 884 5.41 -16.08 -33.11
N PHE A 885 5.96 -16.01 -31.90
CA PHE A 885 7.25 -16.60 -31.58
C PHE A 885 7.10 -18.08 -31.17
N ARG A 886 7.51 -19.00 -32.05
CA ARG A 886 7.76 -20.40 -31.67
C ARG A 886 9.20 -20.54 -31.16
N TYR A 887 9.37 -20.95 -29.91
CA TYR A 887 10.62 -21.55 -29.44
C TYR A 887 10.49 -23.08 -29.47
N GLY A 888 11.37 -23.74 -30.21
CA GLY A 888 11.46 -25.20 -30.25
C GLY A 888 12.07 -25.79 -28.97
N ALA A 889 11.75 -27.04 -28.67
CA ALA A 889 12.20 -27.71 -27.45
C ALA A 889 13.70 -28.07 -27.50
N GLY A 890 14.42 -27.80 -26.41
CA GLY A 890 15.81 -28.23 -26.23
C GLY A 890 16.47 -27.66 -24.97
N GLY A 891 16.63 -28.49 -23.94
CA GLY A 891 17.76 -28.34 -22.99
C GLY A 891 19.08 -28.79 -23.66
N PRO A 892 20.25 -28.74 -22.98
CA PRO A 892 20.39 -28.94 -21.53
C PRO A 892 21.40 -27.96 -20.87
N GLY A 893 21.92 -28.32 -19.69
CA GLY A 893 23.13 -27.72 -19.13
C GLY A 893 24.41 -28.45 -19.59
N GLY A 894 25.55 -27.74 -19.58
CA GLY A 894 26.88 -28.26 -19.93
C GLY A 894 27.48 -27.60 -21.18
N PRO A 895 28.67 -26.96 -21.11
CA PRO A 895 29.22 -26.17 -22.21
C PRO A 895 30.23 -26.95 -23.09
N PRO A 896 30.28 -26.68 -24.41
CA PRO A 896 31.43 -26.95 -25.26
C PRO A 896 32.08 -25.69 -25.86
N GLN A 897 33.15 -25.88 -26.64
CA GLN A 897 34.20 -24.88 -26.93
C GLN A 897 34.08 -24.18 -28.30
N HIS A 898 34.83 -23.08 -28.41
CA HIS A 898 35.36 -22.35 -29.58
C HIS A 898 35.40 -22.99 -31.00
N LEU A 899 35.59 -22.08 -31.97
CA LEU A 899 35.98 -22.21 -33.40
C LEU A 899 34.79 -22.09 -34.39
N LYS A 900 34.88 -21.41 -35.53
CA LYS A 900 35.77 -20.32 -36.04
C LYS A 900 35.01 -19.59 -37.20
N PRO A 901 35.37 -18.35 -37.60
CA PRO A 901 34.56 -17.59 -38.56
C PRO A 901 34.96 -17.79 -40.02
N GLY A 902 33.99 -17.67 -40.94
CA GLY A 902 34.22 -17.31 -42.34
C GLY A 902 33.69 -18.29 -43.40
N GLU A 903 32.38 -18.30 -43.65
CA GLU A 903 31.80 -18.81 -44.90
C GLU A 903 30.45 -18.13 -45.19
N VAL A 904 30.22 -17.73 -46.45
CA VAL A 904 29.00 -17.08 -46.97
C VAL A 904 28.90 -17.45 -48.46
N PRO A 905 27.72 -17.87 -48.96
CA PRO A 905 27.15 -17.19 -50.14
C PRO A 905 25.59 -17.10 -50.02
N PRO A 906 24.79 -16.82 -51.07
CA PRO A 906 24.26 -15.47 -51.22
C PRO A 906 22.74 -15.37 -51.50
N GLU A 907 22.20 -14.15 -51.45
CA GLU A 907 21.36 -13.51 -52.49
C GLU A 907 20.60 -12.30 -51.90
N ALA A 908 20.72 -11.13 -52.54
CA ALA A 908 19.97 -9.93 -52.19
C ALA A 908 19.83 -9.03 -53.42
N PHE A 909 18.59 -8.70 -53.81
CA PHE A 909 18.28 -7.76 -54.88
C PHE A 909 18.13 -6.32 -54.34
N ILE A 910 18.38 -5.32 -55.19
CA ILE A 910 18.38 -3.89 -54.84
C ILE A 910 17.48 -3.12 -55.80
N ILE A 911 16.60 -2.26 -55.27
CA ILE A 911 16.03 -1.08 -55.98
C ILE A 911 16.07 0.12 -54.99
N PRO A 912 16.39 1.38 -55.41
CA PRO A 912 16.96 2.38 -54.50
C PRO A 912 16.30 3.78 -54.47
N GLY A 913 16.72 4.62 -53.50
CA GLY A 913 16.56 6.09 -53.50
C GLY A 913 16.09 6.66 -52.15
N SER A 914 16.59 7.79 -51.62
CA SER A 914 17.70 8.69 -52.05
C SER A 914 18.31 9.41 -50.79
N PRO A 915 19.40 10.19 -50.88
CA PRO A 915 20.43 10.23 -49.81
C PRO A 915 20.54 11.49 -48.92
N ALA A 916 21.27 11.33 -47.80
CA ALA A 916 21.99 12.39 -47.08
C ALA A 916 23.37 11.86 -46.61
N ILE A 917 24.39 12.72 -46.47
CA ILE A 917 25.81 12.29 -46.47
C ILE A 917 26.60 12.63 -45.20
N ILE A 918 27.22 11.57 -44.67
CA ILE A 918 28.45 11.44 -43.84
C ILE A 918 29.31 12.72 -43.65
N SER A 919 29.65 13.03 -42.39
CA SER A 919 31.07 13.19 -41.98
C SER A 919 31.28 13.10 -40.46
N ILE A 920 32.26 12.29 -40.04
CA ILE A 920 32.89 12.31 -38.71
C ILE A 920 34.40 12.19 -38.97
N ARG A 921 35.23 12.97 -38.26
CA ARG A 921 36.66 13.15 -38.55
C ARG A 921 37.50 12.76 -37.32
N GLN A 922 38.52 11.95 -37.51
CA GLN A 922 39.52 11.66 -36.46
C GLN A 922 40.56 12.78 -36.38
N GLN A 923 41.00 13.14 -35.17
CA GLN A 923 42.41 13.31 -34.74
C GLN A 923 42.52 14.14 -33.44
N GLY A 924 43.65 14.02 -32.74
CA GLY A 924 44.08 14.94 -31.68
C GLY A 924 43.99 14.39 -30.26
N GLY A 925 44.92 14.81 -29.41
CA GLY A 925 44.99 14.48 -27.98
C GLY A 925 46.07 15.31 -27.27
N GLU A 926 46.41 14.88 -26.05
CA GLU A 926 47.37 15.47 -25.10
C GLU A 926 46.94 16.72 -24.30
N ASP A 927 47.43 16.72 -23.05
CA ASP A 927 47.49 17.75 -21.99
C ASP A 927 46.18 18.34 -21.40
N ASP A 928 46.14 18.72 -20.10
CA ASP A 928 47.20 18.75 -19.06
C ASP A 928 46.71 18.32 -17.65
N LYS A 929 47.62 18.35 -16.67
CA LYS A 929 47.53 17.77 -15.31
C LYS A 929 46.94 18.73 -14.27
N SER A 930 46.30 18.20 -13.22
CA SER A 930 46.51 18.69 -11.84
C SER A 930 46.18 17.63 -10.79
N ASP A 931 47.12 17.39 -9.89
CA ASP A 931 47.19 16.29 -8.94
C ASP A 931 46.29 16.37 -7.68
N PHE A 932 46.27 15.23 -6.97
CA PHE A 932 46.37 15.06 -5.51
C PHE A 932 45.14 14.87 -4.60
N ILE A 933 45.25 13.80 -3.77
CA ILE A 933 44.72 13.60 -2.39
C ILE A 933 43.19 13.40 -2.26
N SER A 934 42.65 12.36 -1.59
CA SER A 934 43.25 11.14 -1.02
C SER A 934 42.20 10.05 -0.65
N PHE A 935 42.69 8.90 -0.19
CA PHE A 935 42.03 7.74 0.47
C PHE A 935 40.79 8.03 1.35
N GLY A 936 39.83 7.11 1.56
CA GLY A 936 39.61 5.79 0.96
C GLY A 936 39.05 4.69 1.91
N LYS A 937 38.38 3.66 1.34
CA LYS A 937 38.01 2.33 1.89
C LYS A 937 37.02 2.20 3.08
N LYS A 938 35.90 1.52 2.84
CA LYS A 938 35.68 0.04 2.97
C LYS A 938 34.34 -0.33 2.32
N GLU A 939 34.26 -1.21 1.32
CA GLU A 939 34.43 -2.68 1.31
C GLU A 939 33.32 -3.47 2.03
N GLU A 940 32.43 -4.08 1.23
CA GLU A 940 31.59 -5.23 1.62
C GLU A 940 32.41 -6.54 1.72
N ALA A 941 31.84 -7.58 2.35
CA ALA A 941 32.47 -8.90 2.49
C ALA A 941 31.72 -10.03 1.76
N LYS A 942 32.43 -10.99 1.15
CA LYS A 942 31.85 -12.28 0.69
C LYS A 942 32.80 -13.49 0.78
N LYS A 943 32.61 -14.27 1.85
CA LYS A 943 32.62 -15.75 1.98
C LYS A 943 33.80 -16.60 1.42
N LYS A 944 34.54 -17.24 2.36
CA LYS A 944 34.77 -18.71 2.58
C LYS A 944 34.93 -19.64 1.32
N LYS A 945 35.80 -20.67 1.30
CA LYS A 945 35.81 -21.85 2.22
C LYS A 945 36.99 -22.83 1.95
N LYS A 946 37.16 -23.86 2.83
CA LYS A 946 38.23 -24.92 2.92
C LYS A 946 39.53 -24.41 3.57
N LYS A 947 40.31 -25.21 4.32
CA LYS A 947 40.34 -26.69 4.52
C LYS A 947 40.63 -27.08 6.00
N LYS A 948 40.46 -28.35 6.39
CA LYS A 948 40.94 -28.95 7.68
C LYS A 948 42.47 -28.77 7.85
N LYS A 949 43.10 -28.80 9.04
CA LYS A 949 43.07 -29.85 10.08
C LYS A 949 43.69 -29.38 11.42
N GLU A 950 43.36 -30.09 12.52
CA GLU A 950 44.06 -30.28 13.82
C GLU A 950 45.13 -29.29 14.34
N LYS A 951 45.05 -28.95 15.63
CA LYS A 951 46.15 -28.37 16.42
C LYS A 951 46.17 -28.97 17.83
N LYS A 952 47.34 -29.28 18.40
CA LYS A 952 47.51 -29.79 19.77
C LYS A 952 48.82 -29.27 20.41
N ASP A 953 48.70 -28.80 21.65
CA ASP A 953 49.66 -28.58 22.74
C ASP A 953 51.18 -28.49 22.48
N LYS A 954 51.74 -27.29 22.69
CA LYS A 954 52.96 -26.93 23.47
C LYS A 954 53.19 -25.41 23.30
N LYS A 955 53.37 -24.53 24.30
CA LYS A 955 53.94 -24.53 25.67
C LYS A 955 55.45 -24.16 25.73
N ASP A 956 55.74 -23.18 26.60
CA ASP A 956 57.02 -22.77 27.25
C ASP A 956 57.90 -21.61 26.68
N LYS A 957 58.18 -20.66 27.60
CA LYS A 957 59.39 -19.81 27.82
C LYS A 957 59.62 -18.46 27.10
N GLY A 958 60.25 -17.54 27.86
CA GLY A 958 60.75 -16.19 27.48
C GLY A 958 59.70 -15.09 27.66
N LYS A 959 59.70 -14.17 28.63
CA LYS A 959 60.69 -13.58 29.57
C LYS A 959 61.54 -12.41 28.99
N ASP A 960 61.55 -11.32 29.75
CA ASP A 960 62.45 -10.14 29.76
C ASP A 960 62.17 -8.94 28.82
N ASP A 961 61.65 -7.88 29.47
CA ASP A 961 62.14 -6.48 29.57
C ASP A 961 61.94 -5.43 28.43
N ASP A 962 61.62 -4.20 28.89
CA ASP A 962 61.69 -2.81 28.34
C ASP A 962 61.18 -2.51 26.89
N GLU A 963 60.44 -1.43 26.59
CA GLU A 963 60.14 -0.14 27.28
C GLU A 963 58.62 0.18 27.33
#